data_AF-A0A373P725-F1
#
_entry.id   AF-A0A373P725-F1
#
_cell.length_a   1.000
_cell.length_b   1.000
_cell.length_c   1.000
_cell.angle_alpha   90.00
_cell.angle_beta   90.00
_cell.angle_gamma   90.00
#
_symmetry.space_group_name_H-M   'P 1'
#
loop_
_entity.id
_entity.type
_entity.pdbx_description
1 polymer ?
#
loop_
_entity_poly.entity_id
_entity_poly.type
_entity_poly.pdbx_seq_one_letter_code
_entity_poly.pdbx_strand_id
1 'polypeptide(L)'
;MKRKFLAAAVLGVMVSVTPAGAYAASTETSPLPVNSESDTVAQAEDEETTPTPAPTETPEVTPSETPAPTEAPTATPTVTPTETPSETPTPSATPAPEVSNLKEGWNSVERDGKKQFQYGVLDENNKVVAATGPIEIDGVGYVFDENGYMLTGEVELTDEDGKTGIYYFETEGEDPAKDELGSRQQGICEGKVFAPELKKNELVTIKFEDGSVDDYYADEEGYAVWSTTQKVGDVTYLFGNDGTRVKEAGFQTVVDENNVTHTYYLNAEDSTVSLGNHNAYQQGDRTVSWLTVGSNWYLVDAETGELLSGWQKVDTAIYYMKPASFDANGNLKDGSFEMETGNQKNKSGWAQIDGKWYSFCSWGGVRTGWFNYDGNKYYLHEDGHMEDNALNVNGTMYLFKSWGGMCVNDVGSYNGNYYYVGADGAVSTTTGWKKIKTSTQTIWYWATADGGKLLTNSWLDYNGNSYYLKADGKMAFNEWLDNTYYFRSWGAAYKNAWAKVNNVWYYFDGNGKKYTSGWLTYKGNKYYLKSDGTMLANEWLDGKYYFKSWGGMYKNEWGKSGDIWYWFNADGTKRTQKGWFLYDKNYYYLDKDGKMLTGWVYHDGNYYYMKSWGGMAHDEWILHDKNWYYFKSWGGMYHDQWLTLNGSQYYFRSWGGRYQNCTATINGKQYKFDASGRRITEGWEYIGKYRRYRKADGSLMEDVTSIFNPSSKYITVDRTRGRVTIYGYNSATGSYDTPIKSMICSVGNPISTLQQEHIKSAGS
;
A
#
# COMPACT_ATOMS: atom_id res chain seq x y z
N MET A 1 -25.30 -41.99 -4.22
CA MET A 1 -26.31 -42.04 -5.30
C MET A 1 -25.62 -42.26 -6.63
N LYS A 2 -26.09 -43.27 -7.38
CA LYS A 2 -25.61 -43.69 -8.71
C LYS A 2 -26.08 -42.70 -9.78
N ARG A 3 -25.29 -42.47 -10.84
CA ARG A 3 -25.66 -42.83 -12.24
C ARG A 3 -24.49 -42.58 -13.21
N LYS A 4 -24.41 -43.49 -14.19
CA LYS A 4 -23.39 -43.66 -15.25
C LYS A 4 -23.95 -43.24 -16.62
N PHE A 5 -23.02 -43.06 -17.58
CA PHE A 5 -23.13 -43.10 -19.06
C PHE A 5 -23.82 -41.89 -19.73
N LEU A 6 -23.41 -41.40 -20.92
CA LEU A 6 -23.03 -42.08 -22.16
C LEU A 6 -22.12 -41.21 -23.06
N ALA A 7 -21.31 -41.86 -23.90
CA ALA A 7 -20.54 -41.26 -24.99
C ALA A 7 -21.38 -41.13 -26.28
N ALA A 8 -21.09 -40.11 -27.11
CA ALA A 8 -21.49 -40.06 -28.51
C ALA A 8 -20.42 -39.31 -29.33
N ALA A 9 -19.83 -40.01 -30.29
CA ALA A 9 -18.95 -39.48 -31.31
C ALA A 9 -19.76 -38.97 -32.50
N VAL A 10 -19.38 -37.83 -33.07
CA VAL A 10 -19.83 -37.39 -34.40
C VAL A 10 -18.60 -36.93 -35.19
N LEU A 11 -18.34 -37.64 -36.29
CA LEU A 11 -17.42 -37.26 -37.35
C LEU A 11 -17.97 -36.02 -38.08
N GLY A 12 -17.14 -34.98 -38.20
CA GLY A 12 -17.38 -33.85 -39.09
C GLY A 12 -16.11 -33.54 -39.87
N VAL A 13 -16.05 -34.02 -41.11
CA VAL A 13 -15.02 -33.66 -42.09
C VAL A 13 -15.34 -32.25 -42.60
N MET A 14 -14.41 -31.31 -42.43
CA MET A 14 -14.32 -30.14 -43.30
C MET A 14 -12.87 -29.92 -43.72
N VAL A 15 -12.71 -29.91 -45.04
CA VAL A 15 -11.53 -29.58 -45.80
C VAL A 15 -11.42 -28.06 -45.88
N SER A 16 -10.27 -27.50 -45.54
CA SER A 16 -9.85 -26.20 -46.07
C SER A 16 -8.35 -26.19 -46.30
N VAL A 17 -7.99 -25.98 -47.55
CA VAL A 17 -6.65 -25.93 -48.11
C VAL A 17 -6.04 -24.56 -47.84
N THR A 18 -4.80 -24.51 -47.33
CA THR A 18 -3.89 -23.36 -47.46
C THR A 18 -2.49 -23.86 -47.85
N PRO A 19 -1.84 -23.29 -48.88
CA PRO A 19 -0.55 -23.75 -49.35
C PRO A 19 0.61 -23.14 -48.56
N ALA A 20 1.76 -23.81 -48.69
CA ALA A 20 3.01 -23.64 -47.99
C ALA A 20 3.69 -22.26 -48.13
N GLY A 21 4.41 -21.89 -47.08
CA GLY A 21 5.47 -20.87 -47.07
C GLY A 21 6.44 -21.23 -45.94
N ALA A 22 7.72 -21.39 -46.30
CA ALA A 22 8.72 -22.16 -45.58
C ALA A 22 9.64 -21.28 -44.70
N TYR A 23 10.11 -21.87 -43.59
CA TYR A 23 11.38 -21.68 -42.87
C TYR A 23 11.88 -20.27 -42.50
N ALA A 24 12.03 -20.01 -41.18
CA ALA A 24 13.28 -20.19 -40.44
C ALA A 24 13.15 -19.58 -39.02
N ALA A 25 13.32 -20.40 -37.99
CA ALA A 25 13.42 -19.97 -36.60
C ALA A 25 14.91 -19.82 -36.25
N SER A 26 15.30 -18.65 -35.73
CA SER A 26 16.60 -18.44 -35.07
C SER A 26 16.35 -18.08 -33.60
N THR A 27 16.62 -19.06 -32.74
CA THR A 27 16.85 -18.89 -31.30
C THR A 27 18.26 -18.37 -31.10
N GLU A 28 18.42 -17.13 -30.63
CA GLU A 28 19.68 -16.67 -30.06
C GLU A 28 19.54 -16.51 -28.55
N THR A 29 19.99 -17.55 -27.85
CA THR A 29 20.53 -17.48 -26.49
C THR A 29 21.96 -16.95 -26.59
N SER A 30 22.30 -15.85 -25.93
CA SER A 30 23.69 -15.41 -25.75
C SER A 30 24.10 -15.48 -24.28
N PRO A 31 25.38 -15.77 -23.98
CA PRO A 31 25.80 -16.39 -22.74
C PRO A 31 26.36 -15.41 -21.71
N LEU A 32 26.34 -15.86 -20.45
CA LEU A 32 27.07 -15.30 -19.31
C LEU A 32 28.59 -15.37 -19.55
N PRO A 33 29.40 -14.46 -18.97
CA PRO A 33 30.75 -14.80 -18.56
C PRO A 33 30.78 -15.13 -17.05
N VAL A 34 31.23 -16.35 -16.78
CA VAL A 34 31.82 -16.77 -15.50
C VAL A 34 33.25 -16.28 -15.49
N ASN A 35 33.73 -15.75 -14.36
CA ASN A 35 35.10 -16.03 -13.91
C ASN A 35 35.22 -15.83 -12.40
N SER A 36 35.75 -16.88 -11.78
CA SER A 36 36.12 -17.04 -10.38
C SER A 36 37.63 -16.86 -10.21
N GLU A 37 38.02 -16.16 -9.14
CA GLU A 37 39.24 -16.28 -8.30
C GLU A 37 40.65 -16.24 -8.92
N SER A 38 41.51 -15.34 -8.40
CA SER A 38 42.56 -15.64 -7.41
C SER A 38 43.61 -14.50 -7.27
N ASP A 39 44.11 -14.36 -6.05
CA ASP A 39 45.17 -13.44 -5.59
C ASP A 39 46.50 -13.61 -6.32
N THR A 40 47.26 -12.51 -6.49
CA THR A 40 48.62 -12.36 -5.94
C THR A 40 49.24 -10.98 -6.23
N VAL A 41 50.11 -10.61 -5.30
CA VAL A 41 50.82 -9.34 -5.05
C VAL A 41 51.86 -8.98 -6.11
N ALA A 42 52.03 -7.68 -6.38
CA ALA A 42 53.33 -7.07 -6.73
C ALA A 42 53.34 -5.55 -6.48
N GLN A 43 54.35 -5.11 -5.71
CA GLN A 43 54.77 -3.72 -5.42
C GLN A 43 55.41 -3.00 -6.63
N ALA A 44 55.27 -1.67 -6.66
CA ALA A 44 56.30 -0.63 -6.92
C ALA A 44 55.63 0.74 -6.62
N GLU A 45 56.04 1.56 -5.63
CA GLU A 45 57.22 2.45 -5.58
C GLU A 45 57.31 3.34 -6.84
N ASP A 46 57.44 4.67 -6.82
CA ASP A 46 57.64 5.69 -5.79
C ASP A 46 57.40 7.09 -6.46
N GLU A 47 57.55 8.17 -5.68
CA GLU A 47 57.65 9.61 -6.01
C GLU A 47 56.42 10.50 -5.76
N GLU A 48 56.60 11.74 -5.30
CA GLU A 48 57.43 12.30 -4.23
C GLU A 48 56.66 13.55 -3.73
N THR A 49 56.84 13.80 -2.45
CA THR A 49 56.28 14.84 -1.58
C THR A 49 56.37 16.29 -2.06
N THR A 50 55.47 17.15 -1.57
CA THR A 50 55.81 18.36 -0.77
C THR A 50 54.56 18.91 -0.03
N PRO A 51 54.73 19.64 1.10
CA PRO A 51 53.79 19.51 2.23
C PRO A 51 53.06 20.81 2.68
N THR A 52 52.10 20.63 3.62
CA THR A 52 51.67 21.58 4.68
C THR A 52 50.65 22.66 4.27
N PRO A 53 49.66 23.10 5.12
CA PRO A 53 49.61 23.04 6.60
C PRO A 53 48.42 22.34 7.27
N ALA A 54 48.71 22.00 8.53
CA ALA A 54 47.80 21.53 9.57
C ALA A 54 46.68 22.54 9.89
N PRO A 55 45.52 22.08 10.37
CA PRO A 55 44.38 22.92 10.69
C PRO A 55 44.61 23.75 11.95
N THR A 56 44.26 25.03 11.85
CA THR A 56 44.13 25.99 12.95
C THR A 56 43.13 25.49 14.00
N GLU A 57 43.59 25.40 15.24
CA GLU A 57 42.72 25.21 16.40
C GLU A 57 41.69 26.34 16.49
N THR A 58 40.42 25.97 16.45
CA THR A 58 39.31 26.88 16.77
C THR A 58 38.88 26.57 18.19
N PRO A 59 38.73 27.58 19.06
CA PRO A 59 38.56 27.38 20.50
C PRO A 59 37.31 26.58 20.82
N GLU A 60 37.50 25.60 21.69
CA GLU A 60 36.48 24.83 22.38
C GLU A 60 35.56 25.79 23.14
N VAL A 61 34.33 25.95 22.65
CA VAL A 61 33.24 26.57 23.41
C VAL A 61 32.83 25.58 24.48
N THR A 62 33.18 25.93 25.72
CA THR A 62 32.73 25.26 26.94
C THR A 62 31.20 25.07 26.90
N PRO A 63 30.66 23.85 27.04
CA PRO A 63 29.24 23.71 27.31
C PRO A 63 28.95 24.34 28.68
N SER A 64 28.09 25.35 28.65
CA SER A 64 27.40 25.95 29.80
C SER A 64 26.97 24.87 30.79
N GLU A 65 27.24 25.09 32.07
CA GLU A 65 26.73 24.25 33.15
C GLU A 65 25.22 24.03 32.98
N THR A 66 24.83 22.76 32.94
CA THR A 66 23.45 22.32 33.08
C THR A 66 22.97 22.73 34.47
N PRO A 67 21.78 23.36 34.59
CA PRO A 67 21.25 23.77 35.88
C PRO A 67 20.94 22.54 36.73
N ALA A 68 21.38 22.60 38.00
CA ALA A 68 21.00 21.67 39.05
C ALA A 68 19.47 21.61 39.23
N PRO A 69 18.93 20.47 39.72
CA PRO A 69 17.50 20.18 39.64
C PRO A 69 16.66 21.11 40.50
N THR A 70 15.53 21.53 39.95
CA THR A 70 14.48 22.31 40.63
C THR A 70 13.79 21.49 41.72
N GLU A 71 13.53 22.21 42.79
CA GLU A 71 13.14 21.82 44.14
C GLU A 71 11.77 21.12 44.24
N ALA A 72 11.70 20.19 45.19
CA ALA A 72 10.49 19.68 45.82
C ALA A 72 9.98 20.66 46.90
N PRO A 73 8.70 20.59 47.31
CA PRO A 73 8.01 21.72 47.92
C PRO A 73 8.43 22.03 49.36
N THR A 74 8.73 23.30 49.57
CA THR A 74 8.60 24.16 50.76
C THR A 74 8.13 23.49 52.06
N ALA A 75 9.07 23.31 52.99
CA ALA A 75 8.81 23.20 54.41
C ALA A 75 8.62 24.61 55.02
N THR A 76 7.54 24.76 55.80
CA THR A 76 7.19 25.94 56.60
C THR A 76 8.15 26.09 57.79
N PRO A 77 8.55 27.32 58.19
CA PRO A 77 9.74 27.54 59.03
C PRO A 77 9.57 27.13 60.50
N THR A 78 10.55 26.35 60.97
CA THR A 78 10.89 26.16 62.38
C THR A 78 11.49 27.46 62.94
N VAL A 79 10.86 28.00 63.98
CA VAL A 79 11.35 29.15 64.74
C VAL A 79 12.60 28.77 65.54
N THR A 80 13.64 29.56 65.36
CA THR A 80 14.88 29.55 66.13
C THR A 80 14.63 29.98 67.58
N PRO A 81 15.19 29.29 68.60
CA PRO A 81 15.16 29.79 69.96
C PRO A 81 16.10 31.00 70.10
N THR A 82 15.59 32.04 70.75
CA THR A 82 16.30 33.28 71.07
C THR A 82 17.32 33.02 72.17
N GLU A 83 18.55 33.50 72.01
CA GLU A 83 19.56 33.49 73.08
C GLU A 83 19.39 34.63 74.10
N THR A 84 19.97 34.35 75.29
CA THR A 84 20.52 35.22 76.36
C THR A 84 19.52 35.88 77.35
N PRO A 85 19.83 36.01 78.67
CA PRO A 85 21.20 36.13 79.18
C PRO A 85 21.66 35.30 80.40
N SER A 86 22.98 35.10 80.33
CA SER A 86 23.99 34.78 81.34
C SER A 86 23.66 35.10 82.80
N GLU A 87 24.04 34.14 83.64
CA GLU A 87 24.15 34.23 85.10
C GLU A 87 25.19 35.27 85.57
N THR A 88 24.97 35.79 86.79
CA THR A 88 25.98 36.30 87.73
C THR A 88 25.36 36.27 89.15
N PRO A 89 26.13 35.99 90.23
CA PRO A 89 25.73 34.96 91.21
C PRO A 89 25.28 35.47 92.60
N THR A 90 24.68 34.52 93.35
CA THR A 90 24.54 34.34 94.83
C THR A 90 23.83 35.44 95.68
N PRO A 91 23.07 35.10 96.75
CA PRO A 91 23.64 34.47 97.95
C PRO A 91 22.85 33.31 98.58
N SER A 92 23.60 32.64 99.45
CA SER A 92 23.33 31.51 100.32
C SER A 92 22.14 31.65 101.27
N ALA A 93 21.64 30.48 101.68
CA ALA A 93 20.50 30.21 102.54
C ALA A 93 20.47 30.95 103.89
N THR A 94 19.25 31.21 104.39
CA THR A 94 18.91 31.34 105.81
C THR A 94 17.51 30.72 106.01
N PRO A 95 17.30 29.87 107.03
CA PRO A 95 16.15 28.96 107.10
C PRO A 95 14.94 29.62 107.77
N ALA A 96 13.75 29.15 107.41
CA ALA A 96 12.51 29.33 108.19
C ALA A 96 11.49 28.25 107.78
N PRO A 97 10.54 27.92 108.66
CA PRO A 97 10.56 26.86 109.67
C PRO A 97 9.95 25.54 109.15
N GLU A 98 10.09 24.49 109.96
CA GLU A 98 9.33 23.23 109.82
C GLU A 98 7.83 23.51 109.65
N VAL A 99 7.26 23.05 108.55
CA VAL A 99 5.81 22.84 108.43
C VAL A 99 5.55 21.35 108.58
N SER A 100 4.90 21.06 109.69
CA SER A 100 4.19 19.85 110.11
C SER A 100 3.91 18.78 109.05
N ASN A 101 4.05 17.52 109.47
CA ASN A 101 3.50 16.32 108.85
C ASN A 101 2.09 16.54 108.23
N LEU A 102 2.02 16.88 106.94
CA LEU A 102 0.78 16.82 106.18
C LEU A 102 0.66 15.41 105.60
N LYS A 103 -0.46 14.74 105.87
CA LYS A 103 -0.74 13.39 105.38
C LYS A 103 -1.42 13.52 104.03
N GLU A 104 -0.82 12.91 103.02
CA GLU A 104 -1.46 12.68 101.73
C GLU A 104 -2.54 11.60 101.90
N GLY A 105 -3.71 11.77 101.28
CA GLY A 105 -4.76 10.76 101.37
C GLY A 105 -6.08 11.12 100.71
N TRP A 106 -6.96 10.12 100.66
CA TRP A 106 -8.30 10.21 100.08
C TRP A 106 -9.27 10.97 100.98
N ASN A 107 -10.12 11.81 100.36
CA ASN A 107 -11.24 12.48 101.00
C ASN A 107 -12.52 12.24 100.20
N SER A 108 -13.63 12.02 100.89
CA SER A 108 -14.95 11.84 100.27
C SER A 108 -15.86 13.03 100.59
N VAL A 109 -16.53 13.56 99.58
CA VAL A 109 -17.48 14.66 99.67
C VAL A 109 -18.84 14.18 99.18
N GLU A 110 -19.89 14.29 100.00
CA GLU A 110 -21.26 14.02 99.55
C GLU A 110 -21.81 15.23 98.78
N ARG A 111 -22.18 15.00 97.52
CA ARG A 111 -22.78 16.00 96.64
C ARG A 111 -23.90 15.35 95.82
N ASP A 112 -25.07 15.97 95.79
CA ASP A 112 -26.25 15.49 95.05
C ASP A 112 -26.65 14.03 95.35
N GLY A 113 -26.44 13.58 96.59
CA GLY A 113 -26.80 12.24 97.05
C GLY A 113 -25.85 11.12 96.60
N LYS A 114 -24.70 11.45 96.00
CA LYS A 114 -23.62 10.51 95.66
C LYS A 114 -22.33 10.91 96.39
N LYS A 115 -21.52 9.92 96.79
CA LYS A 115 -20.16 10.17 97.29
C LYS A 115 -19.25 10.47 96.09
N GLN A 116 -18.58 11.61 96.12
CA GLN A 116 -17.49 11.96 95.19
C GLN A 116 -16.17 11.95 95.95
N PHE A 117 -15.07 11.63 95.27
CA PHE A 117 -13.75 11.48 95.90
C PHE A 117 -12.78 12.54 95.41
N GLN A 118 -11.88 12.96 96.29
CA GLN A 118 -10.78 13.87 96.01
C GLN A 118 -9.50 13.28 96.63
N TYR A 119 -8.36 13.54 96.01
CA TYR A 119 -7.05 13.12 96.52
C TYR A 119 -6.12 14.32 96.62
N GLY A 120 -5.25 14.36 97.64
CA GLY A 120 -4.26 15.42 97.77
C GLY A 120 -3.75 15.59 99.20
N VAL A 121 -3.15 16.75 99.44
CA VAL A 121 -2.55 17.08 100.74
C VAL A 121 -3.62 17.68 101.65
N LEU A 122 -3.84 17.08 102.80
CA LEU A 122 -4.73 17.62 103.83
C LEU A 122 -4.07 18.84 104.48
N ASP A 123 -4.70 20.01 104.41
CA ASP A 123 -4.24 21.19 105.14
C ASP A 123 -4.45 21.05 106.66
N GLU A 124 -3.96 22.03 107.42
CA GLU A 124 -4.06 22.07 108.89
C GLU A 124 -5.52 22.04 109.42
N ASN A 125 -6.53 22.16 108.55
CA ASN A 125 -7.96 22.13 108.85
C ASN A 125 -8.70 20.89 108.26
N ASN A 126 -7.97 19.84 107.83
CA ASN A 126 -8.53 18.66 107.15
C ASN A 126 -9.25 18.97 105.82
N LYS A 127 -8.96 20.10 105.18
CA LYS A 127 -9.48 20.41 103.85
C LYS A 127 -8.45 19.97 102.81
N VAL A 128 -8.90 19.21 101.82
CA VAL A 128 -8.02 18.69 100.77
C VAL A 128 -7.62 19.83 99.82
N VAL A 129 -6.32 20.05 99.68
CA VAL A 129 -5.75 20.71 98.51
C VAL A 129 -5.77 19.68 97.40
N ALA A 130 -6.86 19.68 96.64
CA ALA A 130 -7.17 18.61 95.71
C ALA A 130 -6.22 18.65 94.52
N ALA A 131 -5.69 17.48 94.20
CA ALA A 131 -4.88 17.28 93.04
C ALA A 131 -5.79 17.22 91.80
N THR A 132 -5.33 17.79 90.69
CA THR A 132 -6.10 17.97 89.45
C THR A 132 -5.32 17.33 88.30
N GLY A 133 -6.03 16.72 87.35
CA GLY A 133 -5.40 16.00 86.24
C GLY A 133 -5.09 14.53 86.57
N PRO A 134 -4.38 13.82 85.66
CA PRO A 134 -4.02 12.42 85.83
C PRO A 134 -2.91 12.26 86.88
N ILE A 135 -3.07 11.31 87.80
CA ILE A 135 -2.14 11.07 88.91
C ILE A 135 -2.01 9.57 89.15
N GLU A 136 -0.80 9.10 89.40
CA GLU A 136 -0.53 7.73 89.82
C GLU A 136 -0.45 7.65 91.35
N ILE A 137 -1.31 6.84 91.96
CA ILE A 137 -1.41 6.64 93.41
C ILE A 137 -1.17 5.16 93.68
N ASP A 138 -0.11 4.85 94.43
CA ASP A 138 0.29 3.47 94.77
C ASP A 138 0.41 2.52 93.55
N GLY A 139 0.80 3.04 92.38
CA GLY A 139 0.94 2.28 91.13
C GLY A 139 -0.33 2.16 90.30
N VAL A 140 -1.42 2.80 90.72
CA VAL A 140 -2.71 2.81 90.03
C VAL A 140 -3.01 4.23 89.54
N GLY A 141 -3.34 4.37 88.25
CA GLY A 141 -3.65 5.67 87.66
C GLY A 141 -5.08 6.11 87.97
N TYR A 142 -5.25 7.34 88.45
CA TYR A 142 -6.54 8.01 88.66
C TYR A 142 -6.55 9.32 87.90
N VAL A 143 -7.72 9.91 87.68
CA VAL A 143 -7.80 11.26 87.10
C VAL A 143 -8.84 12.10 87.81
N PHE A 144 -8.49 13.36 88.03
CA PHE A 144 -9.29 14.33 88.74
C PHE A 144 -9.61 15.53 87.84
N ASP A 145 -10.83 16.05 87.93
CA ASP A 145 -11.25 17.24 87.18
C ASP A 145 -10.51 18.51 87.65
N GLU A 146 -10.75 19.64 86.98
CA GLU A 146 -10.14 20.94 87.34
C GLU A 146 -10.51 21.42 88.76
N ASN A 147 -11.54 20.83 89.37
CA ASN A 147 -11.97 21.10 90.74
C ASN A 147 -11.46 20.03 91.74
N GLY A 148 -10.65 19.08 91.26
CA GLY A 148 -10.01 18.02 92.01
C GLY A 148 -10.91 16.86 92.42
N TYR A 149 -12.04 16.66 91.73
CA TYR A 149 -12.92 15.50 91.91
C TYR A 149 -12.55 14.37 90.96
N MET A 150 -12.48 13.15 91.49
CA MET A 150 -12.16 11.94 90.74
C MET A 150 -13.21 11.69 89.65
N LEU A 151 -12.73 11.46 88.44
CA LEU A 151 -13.56 11.06 87.31
C LEU A 151 -13.63 9.53 87.22
N THR A 152 -14.76 9.03 86.73
CA THR A 152 -15.04 7.60 86.55
C THR A 152 -15.73 7.41 85.20
N GLY A 153 -15.60 6.25 84.58
CA GLY A 153 -16.15 5.94 83.27
C GLY A 153 -15.24 6.41 82.14
N GLU A 154 -15.82 6.75 80.99
CA GLU A 154 -15.07 7.20 79.81
C GLU A 154 -14.60 8.66 79.99
N VAL A 155 -13.29 8.86 79.96
CA VAL A 155 -12.62 10.14 80.17
C VAL A 155 -11.57 10.37 79.08
N GLU A 156 -11.68 11.49 78.36
CA GLU A 156 -10.67 11.94 77.41
C GLU A 156 -9.54 12.66 78.15
N LEU A 157 -8.30 12.20 77.97
CA LEU A 157 -7.11 12.71 78.63
C LEU A 157 -6.03 13.04 77.62
N THR A 158 -5.28 14.09 77.90
CA THR A 158 -4.03 14.41 77.22
C THR A 158 -2.86 14.11 78.17
N ASP A 159 -1.93 13.27 77.77
CA ASP A 159 -0.75 12.93 78.59
C ASP A 159 0.31 14.07 78.61
N GLU A 160 1.38 13.90 79.40
CA GLU A 160 2.46 14.90 79.52
C GLU A 160 3.19 15.17 78.19
N ASP A 161 3.11 14.25 77.23
CA ASP A 161 3.68 14.36 75.89
C ASP A 161 2.73 15.03 74.88
N GLY A 162 1.52 15.41 75.32
CA GLY A 162 0.53 16.10 74.49
C GLY A 162 -0.38 15.19 73.65
N LYS A 163 -0.36 13.88 73.89
CA LYS A 163 -1.15 12.89 73.15
C LYS A 163 -2.53 12.73 73.78
N THR A 164 -3.58 12.77 72.96
CA THR A 164 -4.98 12.69 73.46
C THR A 164 -5.56 11.29 73.26
N GLY A 165 -6.14 10.74 74.32
CA GLY A 165 -6.73 9.41 74.34
C GLY A 165 -8.00 9.33 75.18
N ILE A 166 -8.83 8.35 74.89
CA ILE A 166 -10.03 8.02 75.67
C ILE A 166 -9.68 6.87 76.60
N TYR A 167 -9.80 7.08 77.91
CA TYR A 167 -9.52 6.10 78.94
C TYR A 167 -10.77 5.79 79.74
N TYR A 168 -10.96 4.53 80.08
CA TYR A 168 -12.02 4.05 80.94
C TYR A 168 -11.49 3.90 82.37
N PHE A 169 -12.15 4.56 83.30
CA PHE A 169 -11.87 4.49 84.73
C PHE A 169 -12.99 3.74 85.44
N GLU A 170 -12.65 2.90 86.42
CA GLU A 170 -13.61 2.03 87.11
C GLU A 170 -14.79 2.83 87.71
N THR A 171 -16.01 2.37 87.47
CA THR A 171 -17.25 3.02 87.95
C THR A 171 -17.93 2.26 89.09
N GLU A 172 -17.57 0.99 89.28
CA GLU A 172 -18.11 0.13 90.32
C GLU A 172 -17.19 0.07 91.54
N GLY A 173 -17.74 0.39 92.71
CA GLY A 173 -17.00 0.42 93.98
C GLY A 173 -17.59 1.43 94.97
N GLU A 174 -17.21 1.32 96.24
CA GLU A 174 -17.58 2.22 97.33
C GLU A 174 -16.39 3.01 97.92
N ASP A 175 -15.14 2.60 97.67
CA ASP A 175 -13.94 3.19 98.28
C ASP A 175 -12.69 3.03 97.36
N PRO A 176 -12.19 4.12 96.72
CA PRO A 176 -11.06 4.08 95.79
C PRO A 176 -9.81 3.38 96.33
N ALA A 177 -9.58 3.45 97.64
CA ALA A 177 -8.42 2.84 98.28
C ALA A 177 -8.56 1.33 98.57
N LYS A 178 -9.77 0.75 98.41
CA LYS A 178 -10.05 -0.67 98.71
C LYS A 178 -10.52 -1.48 97.51
N ASP A 179 -11.32 -0.87 96.64
CA ASP A 179 -11.92 -1.54 95.48
C ASP A 179 -11.47 -0.92 94.15
N GLU A 180 -10.47 -0.04 94.19
CA GLU A 180 -9.91 0.60 93.01
C GLU A 180 -10.96 1.40 92.20
N LEU A 181 -12.05 1.86 92.82
CA LEU A 181 -13.02 2.75 92.19
C LEU A 181 -12.32 3.98 91.58
N GLY A 182 -12.57 4.25 90.30
CA GLY A 182 -11.95 5.35 89.55
C GLY A 182 -10.51 5.06 89.10
N SER A 183 -10.02 3.84 89.22
CA SER A 183 -8.74 3.41 88.66
C SER A 183 -8.79 3.30 87.14
N ARG A 184 -7.69 3.63 86.47
CA ARG A 184 -7.53 3.51 85.02
C ARG A 184 -7.49 2.04 84.63
N GLN A 185 -8.51 1.61 83.90
CA GLN A 185 -8.63 0.25 83.38
C GLN A 185 -8.04 0.21 81.97
N GLN A 186 -8.82 0.49 80.94
CA GLN A 186 -8.41 0.37 79.54
C GLN A 186 -8.53 1.71 78.81
N GLY A 187 -7.90 1.89 77.67
CA GLY A 187 -8.06 3.11 76.89
C GLY A 187 -7.54 3.01 75.46
N ILE A 188 -7.87 4.00 74.65
CA ILE A 188 -7.35 4.18 73.29
C ILE A 188 -6.69 5.55 73.25
N CYS A 189 -5.36 5.58 73.15
CA CYS A 189 -4.60 6.83 72.99
C CYS A 189 -4.04 6.89 71.59
N GLU A 190 -4.40 7.92 70.83
CA GLU A 190 -3.98 8.09 69.42
C GLU A 190 -4.21 6.84 68.55
N GLY A 191 -5.31 6.11 68.80
CA GLY A 191 -5.63 4.87 68.09
C GLY A 191 -4.94 3.61 68.61
N LYS A 192 -4.06 3.70 69.60
CA LYS A 192 -3.40 2.55 70.25
C LYS A 192 -4.17 2.09 71.48
N VAL A 193 -4.49 0.80 71.54
CA VAL A 193 -5.13 0.18 72.71
C VAL A 193 -4.12 0.08 73.86
N PHE A 194 -4.57 0.48 75.04
CA PHE A 194 -3.88 0.34 76.31
C PHE A 194 -4.76 -0.46 77.27
N ALA A 195 -4.18 -1.45 77.94
CA ALA A 195 -4.82 -2.13 79.06
C ALA A 195 -3.74 -2.52 80.09
N PRO A 196 -4.05 -2.60 81.40
CA PRO A 196 -3.08 -2.86 82.45
C PRO A 196 -2.58 -4.31 82.40
N GLU A 197 -3.37 -5.16 81.74
CA GLU A 197 -3.09 -6.57 81.46
C GLU A 197 -2.04 -6.75 80.36
N LEU A 198 -1.82 -5.74 79.52
CA LEU A 198 -0.77 -5.77 78.51
C LEU A 198 0.60 -5.73 79.17
N LYS A 199 1.42 -6.72 78.85
CA LYS A 199 2.80 -6.80 79.32
C LYS A 199 3.73 -6.42 78.19
N LYS A 200 4.67 -5.51 78.49
CA LYS A 200 5.68 -5.03 77.55
C LYS A 200 6.40 -6.20 76.90
N ASN A 201 6.48 -6.19 75.57
CA ASN A 201 7.13 -7.19 74.74
C ASN A 201 6.53 -8.62 74.83
N GLU A 202 5.29 -8.77 75.31
CA GLU A 202 4.60 -10.05 75.39
C GLU A 202 3.30 -10.03 74.56
N LEU A 203 2.96 -11.18 73.99
CA LEU A 203 1.65 -11.43 73.40
C LEU A 203 0.66 -11.79 74.51
N VAL A 204 -0.40 -11.01 74.66
CA VAL A 204 -1.41 -11.16 75.72
C VAL A 204 -2.78 -11.38 75.09
N THR A 205 -3.50 -12.39 75.57
CA THR A 205 -4.91 -12.64 75.20
C THR A 205 -5.81 -12.00 76.25
N ILE A 206 -6.60 -11.01 75.84
CA ILE A 206 -7.56 -10.30 76.69
C ILE A 206 -8.97 -10.84 76.42
N LYS A 207 -9.77 -10.99 77.48
CA LYS A 207 -11.19 -11.34 77.37
C LYS A 207 -12.02 -10.16 77.81
N PHE A 208 -12.81 -9.61 76.91
CA PHE A 208 -13.69 -8.48 77.23
C PHE A 208 -15.00 -8.97 77.86
N GLU A 209 -15.69 -8.07 78.55
CA GLU A 209 -16.96 -8.36 79.23
C GLU A 209 -18.08 -8.78 78.27
N ASP A 210 -17.99 -8.34 77.00
CA ASP A 210 -18.91 -8.75 75.93
C ASP A 210 -18.67 -10.20 75.46
N GLY A 211 -17.65 -10.87 75.99
CA GLY A 211 -17.25 -12.24 75.70
C GLY A 211 -16.30 -12.39 74.51
N SER A 212 -15.89 -11.30 73.86
CA SER A 212 -14.85 -11.31 72.83
C SER A 212 -13.47 -11.64 73.41
N VAL A 213 -12.61 -12.27 72.60
CA VAL A 213 -11.28 -12.74 73.01
C VAL A 213 -10.28 -12.39 71.93
N ASP A 214 -9.46 -11.38 72.19
CA ASP A 214 -8.50 -10.85 71.23
C ASP A 214 -7.07 -10.91 71.78
N ASP A 215 -6.11 -11.06 70.86
CA ASP A 215 -4.70 -11.10 71.20
C ASP A 215 -4.08 -9.75 70.83
N TYR A 216 -3.29 -9.19 71.75
CA TYR A 216 -2.59 -7.92 71.59
C TYR A 216 -1.11 -8.12 71.90
N TYR A 217 -0.26 -7.30 71.30
CA TYR A 217 1.16 -7.25 71.63
C TYR A 217 1.53 -5.82 72.00
N ALA A 218 2.15 -5.63 73.16
CA ALA A 218 2.57 -4.31 73.60
C ALA A 218 4.03 -4.02 73.28
N ASP A 219 4.30 -2.81 72.79
CA ASP A 219 5.64 -2.28 72.58
C ASP A 219 6.41 -2.02 73.90
N GLU A 220 7.62 -1.48 73.80
CA GLU A 220 8.47 -1.16 74.95
C GLU A 220 7.86 -0.07 75.87
N GLU A 221 6.93 0.72 75.34
CA GLU A 221 6.22 1.77 76.07
C GLU A 221 4.99 1.21 76.79
N GLY A 222 4.47 0.06 76.34
CA GLY A 222 3.30 -0.62 76.91
C GLY A 222 2.02 -0.41 76.12
N TYR A 223 2.12 0.10 74.89
CA TYR A 223 0.99 0.31 73.99
C TYR A 223 0.86 -0.83 72.99
N ALA A 224 -0.37 -1.20 72.64
CA ALA A 224 -0.60 -2.20 71.60
C ALA A 224 0.00 -1.73 70.26
N VAL A 225 0.79 -2.60 69.63
CA VAL A 225 1.22 -2.41 68.24
C VAL A 225 0.03 -2.59 67.31
N TRP A 226 -0.02 -1.80 66.25
CA TRP A 226 -1.13 -1.80 65.29
C TRP A 226 -0.59 -1.62 63.88
N SER A 227 -1.37 -2.07 62.90
CA SER A 227 -1.03 -2.01 61.47
C SER A 227 0.37 -2.50 61.11
N THR A 228 0.87 -3.50 61.83
CA THR A 228 2.24 -3.98 61.70
C THR A 228 2.37 -5.46 61.98
N THR A 229 3.52 -6.03 61.62
CA THR A 229 3.88 -7.40 62.00
C THR A 229 4.82 -7.38 63.17
N GLN A 230 4.65 -8.36 64.06
CA GLN A 230 5.52 -8.53 65.22
C GLN A 230 5.94 -9.98 65.35
N LYS A 231 7.25 -10.17 65.52
CA LYS A 231 7.84 -11.48 65.81
C LYS A 231 7.77 -11.77 67.30
N VAL A 232 7.18 -12.91 67.65
CA VAL A 232 7.05 -13.43 69.01
C VAL A 232 7.61 -14.85 69.03
N GLY A 233 8.80 -15.01 69.60
CA GLY A 233 9.58 -16.24 69.46
C GLY A 233 10.00 -16.46 68.00
N ASP A 234 9.66 -17.62 67.44
CA ASP A 234 9.97 -17.98 66.04
C ASP A 234 8.82 -17.67 65.06
N VAL A 235 7.73 -17.08 65.55
CA VAL A 235 6.49 -16.86 64.78
C VAL A 235 6.25 -15.37 64.60
N THR A 236 5.78 -14.96 63.42
CA THR A 236 5.39 -13.58 63.13
C THR A 236 3.87 -13.47 63.05
N TYR A 237 3.29 -12.53 63.78
CA TYR A 237 1.85 -12.24 63.80
C TYR A 237 1.55 -10.87 63.17
N LEU A 238 0.37 -10.73 62.57
CA LEU A 238 -0.14 -9.47 62.04
C LEU A 238 -1.12 -8.84 63.03
N PHE A 239 -0.96 -7.55 63.30
CA PHE A 239 -1.88 -6.76 64.11
C PHE A 239 -2.60 -5.76 63.21
N GLY A 240 -3.93 -5.75 63.29
CA GLY A 240 -4.82 -4.93 62.49
C GLY A 240 -4.76 -3.45 62.85
N ASN A 241 -5.58 -2.64 62.19
CA ASN A 241 -5.62 -1.19 62.40
C ASN A 241 -6.14 -0.80 63.80
N ASP A 242 -6.82 -1.71 64.48
CA ASP A 242 -7.31 -1.55 65.86
C ASP A 242 -6.36 -2.17 66.92
N GLY A 243 -5.19 -2.68 66.48
CA GLY A 243 -4.21 -3.33 67.34
C GLY A 243 -4.54 -4.78 67.70
N THR A 244 -5.67 -5.33 67.23
CA THR A 244 -6.01 -6.74 67.45
C THR A 244 -5.21 -7.65 66.52
N ARG A 245 -4.84 -8.84 66.99
CA ARG A 245 -4.24 -9.86 66.12
C ARG A 245 -5.23 -10.31 65.06
N VAL A 246 -4.83 -10.21 63.80
CA VAL A 246 -5.59 -10.72 62.67
C VAL A 246 -5.54 -12.26 62.66
N LYS A 247 -6.71 -12.91 62.69
CA LYS A 247 -6.87 -14.38 62.73
C LYS A 247 -7.48 -14.97 61.46
N GLU A 248 -7.85 -14.13 60.49
CA GLU A 248 -8.38 -14.60 59.21
C GLU A 248 -7.23 -14.95 58.25
N ALA A 249 -7.14 -16.23 57.86
CA ALA A 249 -6.14 -16.68 56.91
C ALA A 249 -6.36 -16.12 55.49
N GLY A 250 -5.29 -16.07 54.70
CA GLY A 250 -5.31 -15.52 53.34
C GLY A 250 -4.68 -14.13 53.26
N PHE A 251 -5.02 -13.39 52.21
CA PHE A 251 -4.50 -12.04 51.99
C PHE A 251 -5.15 -11.04 52.94
N GLN A 252 -4.33 -10.35 53.71
CA GLN A 252 -4.76 -9.35 54.69
C GLN A 252 -4.09 -8.02 54.40
N THR A 253 -4.81 -6.93 54.64
CA THR A 253 -4.31 -5.57 54.45
C THR A 253 -4.43 -4.76 55.73
N VAL A 254 -3.40 -3.99 56.02
CA VAL A 254 -3.39 -3.02 57.13
C VAL A 254 -2.92 -1.67 56.60
N VAL A 255 -3.26 -0.60 57.31
CA VAL A 255 -2.93 0.78 56.91
C VAL A 255 -2.12 1.44 58.01
N ASP A 256 -0.89 1.84 57.70
CA ASP A 256 0.00 2.48 58.66
C ASP A 256 -0.41 3.93 58.99
N GLU A 257 0.32 4.56 59.90
CA GLU A 257 0.15 5.96 60.31
C GLU A 257 0.31 6.98 59.16
N ASN A 258 1.02 6.60 58.10
CA ASN A 258 1.22 7.42 56.91
C ASN A 258 0.16 7.16 55.83
N ASN A 259 -0.88 6.39 56.15
CA ASN A 259 -1.96 5.99 55.27
C ASN A 259 -1.46 5.16 54.06
N VAL A 260 -0.39 4.39 54.26
CA VAL A 260 0.17 3.40 53.32
C VAL A 260 -0.45 2.04 53.61
N THR A 261 -0.96 1.39 52.56
CA THR A 261 -1.54 0.05 52.67
C THR A 261 -0.44 -1.01 52.53
N HIS A 262 -0.26 -1.81 53.58
CA HIS A 262 0.62 -2.98 53.59
C HIS A 262 -0.21 -4.25 53.42
N THR A 263 0.31 -5.22 52.66
CA THR A 263 -0.39 -6.48 52.37
C THR A 263 0.45 -7.67 52.82
N TYR A 264 -0.19 -8.61 53.51
CA TYR A 264 0.44 -9.81 54.06
C TYR A 264 -0.38 -11.04 53.68
N TYR A 265 0.26 -12.22 53.69
CA TYR A 265 -0.44 -13.49 53.56
C TYR A 265 -0.35 -14.27 54.87
N LEU A 266 -1.51 -14.58 55.46
CA LEU A 266 -1.60 -15.39 56.66
C LEU A 266 -1.80 -16.87 56.29
N ASN A 267 -0.96 -17.74 56.86
CA ASN A 267 -0.98 -19.17 56.61
C ASN A 267 -2.31 -19.79 57.07
N ALA A 268 -2.86 -20.71 56.27
CA ALA A 268 -4.16 -21.33 56.54
C ALA A 268 -4.17 -22.25 57.77
N GLU A 269 -3.00 -22.72 58.22
CA GLU A 269 -2.87 -23.69 59.30
C GLU A 269 -2.93 -23.05 60.69
N ASP A 270 -2.35 -21.86 60.84
CA ASP A 270 -2.12 -21.23 62.15
C ASP A 270 -2.36 -19.70 62.17
N SER A 271 -2.76 -19.10 61.04
CA SER A 271 -3.01 -17.66 60.89
C SER A 271 -1.79 -16.81 61.27
N THR A 272 -0.59 -17.31 60.97
CA THR A 272 0.67 -16.59 61.12
C THR A 272 1.10 -15.96 59.81
N VAL A 273 1.90 -14.90 59.87
CA VAL A 273 2.41 -14.21 58.68
C VAL A 273 3.40 -15.12 57.95
N SER A 274 3.21 -15.29 56.64
CA SER A 274 4.11 -16.07 55.81
C SER A 274 5.34 -15.24 55.42
N LEU A 275 6.52 -15.68 55.88
CA LEU A 275 7.82 -15.10 55.51
C LEU A 275 8.40 -15.71 54.21
N GLY A 276 7.55 -16.42 53.44
CA GLY A 276 7.90 -17.18 52.25
C GLY A 276 8.12 -18.67 52.54
N ASN A 277 7.84 -19.51 51.55
CA ASN A 277 7.95 -20.98 51.64
C ASN A 277 9.03 -21.57 50.73
N HIS A 278 9.94 -20.72 50.26
CA HIS A 278 11.11 -21.07 49.46
C HIS A 278 12.39 -20.48 50.08
N ASN A 279 13.51 -20.65 49.38
CA ASN A 279 14.78 -20.08 49.79
C ASN A 279 14.70 -18.55 49.91
N ALA A 280 15.38 -18.03 50.93
CA ALA A 280 15.59 -16.60 51.10
C ALA A 280 16.80 -16.11 50.27
N TYR A 281 16.69 -14.91 49.73
CA TYR A 281 17.68 -14.26 48.88
C TYR A 281 17.97 -12.85 49.40
N GLN A 282 19.25 -12.47 49.37
CA GLN A 282 19.64 -11.10 49.71
C GLN A 282 19.35 -10.15 48.53
N GLN A 283 18.65 -9.06 48.80
CA GLN A 283 18.31 -8.01 47.83
C GLN A 283 18.63 -6.63 48.43
N GLY A 284 19.86 -6.16 48.21
CA GLY A 284 20.32 -4.92 48.83
C GLY A 284 20.40 -5.09 50.34
N ASP A 285 19.72 -4.20 51.08
CA ASP A 285 19.69 -4.20 52.54
C ASP A 285 18.55 -5.05 53.14
N ARG A 286 17.74 -5.72 52.30
CA ARG A 286 16.63 -6.59 52.74
C ARG A 286 16.81 -8.03 52.27
N THR A 287 16.18 -8.93 53.00
CA THR A 287 16.06 -10.34 52.63
C THR A 287 14.67 -10.59 52.04
N VAL A 288 14.59 -11.27 50.90
CA VAL A 288 13.30 -11.60 50.24
C VAL A 288 13.15 -13.11 50.07
N SER A 289 11.93 -13.60 50.05
CA SER A 289 11.63 -15.02 49.81
C SER A 289 10.43 -15.18 48.89
N TRP A 290 10.42 -16.25 48.12
CA TRP A 290 9.26 -16.59 47.30
C TRP A 290 8.17 -17.20 48.17
N LEU A 291 6.92 -16.84 47.87
CA LEU A 291 5.72 -17.41 48.45
C LEU A 291 4.86 -18.00 47.32
N THR A 292 4.62 -19.30 47.38
CA THR A 292 3.64 -19.96 46.49
C THR A 292 2.33 -20.18 47.23
N VAL A 293 1.24 -19.62 46.69
CA VAL A 293 -0.14 -19.84 47.14
C VAL A 293 -0.93 -20.42 45.97
N GLY A 294 -1.38 -21.66 46.10
CA GLY A 294 -1.99 -22.40 44.98
C GLY A 294 -0.99 -22.59 43.83
N SER A 295 -1.28 -22.01 42.66
CA SER A 295 -0.38 -22.02 41.49
C SER A 295 0.33 -20.69 41.25
N ASN A 296 0.11 -19.69 42.11
CA ASN A 296 0.58 -18.33 41.93
C ASN A 296 1.83 -18.08 42.78
N TRP A 297 2.71 -17.25 42.24
CA TRP A 297 3.98 -16.87 42.86
C TRP A 297 3.94 -15.40 43.27
N TYR A 298 4.31 -15.17 44.52
CA TYR A 298 4.43 -13.86 45.16
C TYR A 298 5.84 -13.72 45.72
N LEU A 299 6.28 -12.49 45.94
CA LEU A 299 7.55 -12.21 46.59
C LEU A 299 7.23 -11.46 47.88
N VAL A 300 7.81 -11.91 48.98
CA VAL A 300 7.66 -11.27 50.29
C VAL A 300 9.01 -10.82 50.84
N ASP A 301 8.98 -9.78 51.66
CA ASP A 301 10.06 -9.51 52.60
C ASP A 301 10.15 -10.68 53.58
N ALA A 302 11.33 -11.29 53.70
CA ALA A 302 11.52 -12.51 54.49
C ALA A 302 11.68 -12.21 56.00
N GLU A 303 11.73 -10.94 56.40
CA GLU A 303 11.81 -10.52 57.79
C GLU A 303 10.44 -10.06 58.29
N THR A 304 9.72 -9.26 57.49
CA THR A 304 8.41 -8.70 57.89
C THR A 304 7.21 -9.49 57.34
N GLY A 305 7.39 -10.22 56.24
CA GLY A 305 6.33 -10.95 55.53
C GLY A 305 5.50 -10.09 54.56
N GLU A 306 5.87 -8.83 54.37
CA GLU A 306 5.15 -7.90 53.50
C GLU A 306 5.28 -8.33 52.03
N LEU A 307 4.17 -8.31 51.28
CA LEU A 307 4.18 -8.58 49.84
C LEU A 307 4.81 -7.42 49.06
N LEU A 308 5.74 -7.78 48.17
CA LEU A 308 6.47 -6.83 47.34
C LEU A 308 5.84 -6.72 45.95
N SER A 309 5.85 -5.50 45.41
CA SER A 309 5.38 -5.20 44.05
C SER A 309 6.44 -4.46 43.22
N GLY A 310 6.19 -4.26 41.92
CA GLY A 310 7.10 -3.59 41.00
C GLY A 310 8.26 -4.47 40.53
N TRP A 311 9.32 -3.81 40.05
CA TRP A 311 10.53 -4.48 39.56
C TRP A 311 11.39 -4.98 40.71
N GLN A 312 11.63 -6.29 40.74
CA GLN A 312 12.36 -6.97 41.81
C GLN A 312 13.52 -7.76 41.22
N LYS A 313 14.75 -7.46 41.65
CA LYS A 313 15.93 -8.25 41.29
C LYS A 313 16.15 -9.31 42.36
N VAL A 314 16.10 -10.58 41.99
CA VAL A 314 16.31 -11.71 42.91
C VAL A 314 17.45 -12.54 42.34
N ASP A 315 18.55 -12.63 43.08
CA ASP A 315 19.80 -13.21 42.61
C ASP A 315 20.28 -12.54 41.29
N THR A 316 20.29 -13.28 40.18
CA THR A 316 20.74 -12.82 38.87
C THR A 316 19.61 -12.38 37.94
N ALA A 317 18.35 -12.61 38.33
CA ALA A 317 17.20 -12.38 37.48
C ALA A 317 16.35 -11.19 37.96
N ILE A 318 15.70 -10.53 37.00
CA ILE A 318 14.74 -9.44 37.25
C ILE A 318 13.34 -10.00 37.05
N TYR A 319 12.44 -9.68 37.96
CA TYR A 319 11.04 -10.08 37.97
C TYR A 319 10.16 -8.83 38.07
N TYR A 320 8.94 -8.92 37.55
CA TYR A 320 7.94 -7.89 37.77
C TYR A 320 6.79 -8.46 38.59
N MET A 321 6.62 -7.93 39.78
CA MET A 321 5.53 -8.27 40.69
C MET A 321 4.40 -7.26 40.48
N LYS A 322 3.20 -7.72 40.14
CA LYS A 322 2.10 -6.79 39.80
C LYS A 322 1.76 -5.88 40.99
N PRO A 323 1.43 -4.60 40.78
CA PRO A 323 0.98 -3.74 41.87
C PRO A 323 -0.30 -4.26 42.51
N ALA A 324 -0.56 -3.80 43.73
CA ALA A 324 -1.83 -4.05 44.40
C ALA A 324 -3.00 -3.51 43.56
N SER A 325 -4.07 -4.29 43.45
CA SER A 325 -5.30 -3.86 42.80
C SER A 325 -6.47 -4.18 43.71
N PHE A 326 -7.32 -3.18 43.97
CA PHE A 326 -8.47 -3.34 44.86
C PHE A 326 -9.78 -3.21 44.08
N ASP A 327 -10.80 -3.97 44.48
CA ASP A 327 -12.16 -3.84 43.98
C ASP A 327 -12.86 -2.61 44.58
N ALA A 328 -14.10 -2.35 44.16
CA ALA A 328 -14.86 -1.19 44.63
C ALA A 328 -15.18 -1.24 46.13
N ASN A 329 -15.03 -2.40 46.77
CA ASN A 329 -15.26 -2.60 48.19
C ASN A 329 -13.94 -2.56 48.99
N GLY A 330 -12.80 -2.30 48.33
CA GLY A 330 -11.48 -2.28 48.97
C GLY A 330 -10.82 -3.66 49.09
N ASN A 331 -11.41 -4.73 48.54
CA ASN A 331 -10.80 -6.07 48.61
C ASN A 331 -9.73 -6.24 47.53
N LEU A 332 -8.69 -7.00 47.82
CA LEU A 332 -7.65 -7.33 46.86
C LEU A 332 -8.24 -8.14 45.69
N LYS A 333 -7.97 -7.72 44.45
CA LYS A 333 -8.39 -8.43 43.24
C LYS A 333 -7.47 -9.60 42.94
N ASP A 334 -8.04 -10.67 42.39
CA ASP A 334 -7.30 -11.76 41.75
C ASP A 334 -6.28 -11.21 40.74
N GLY A 335 -5.04 -11.69 40.78
CA GLY A 335 -3.96 -11.18 39.96
C GLY A 335 -3.07 -10.12 40.62
N SER A 336 -3.47 -9.55 41.77
CA SER A 336 -2.65 -8.56 42.49
C SER A 336 -1.42 -9.20 43.10
N PHE A 337 -0.28 -8.50 43.12
CA PHE A 337 1.01 -9.00 43.61
C PHE A 337 1.58 -10.24 42.91
N GLU A 338 0.81 -10.92 42.05
CA GLU A 338 1.30 -12.07 41.31
C GLU A 338 2.47 -11.69 40.40
N MET A 339 3.46 -12.57 40.30
CA MET A 339 4.57 -12.44 39.35
C MET A 339 4.05 -12.44 37.90
N GLU A 340 4.43 -11.43 37.11
CA GLU A 340 4.18 -11.43 35.68
C GLU A 340 5.10 -12.44 34.98
N THR A 341 4.50 -13.25 34.12
CA THR A 341 5.19 -14.31 33.36
C THR A 341 5.06 -14.09 31.86
N GLY A 342 4.52 -12.93 31.44
CA GLY A 342 4.15 -12.64 30.06
C GLY A 342 3.02 -13.54 29.56
N ASN A 343 2.24 -14.12 30.47
CA ASN A 343 1.37 -15.26 30.20
C ASN A 343 -0.11 -14.98 30.47
N GLN A 344 -0.60 -13.80 30.09
CA GLN A 344 -2.03 -13.55 30.10
C GLN A 344 -2.67 -14.19 28.87
N LYS A 345 -3.25 -15.39 29.05
CA LYS A 345 -4.12 -16.13 28.11
C LYS A 345 -3.54 -16.60 26.75
N ASN A 346 -2.43 -16.06 26.25
CA ASN A 346 -1.97 -16.29 24.87
C ASN A 346 -0.58 -16.94 24.69
N LYS A 347 0.14 -17.32 25.76
CA LYS A 347 1.47 -17.98 25.68
C LYS A 347 2.54 -17.21 24.88
N SER A 348 2.47 -15.88 24.82
CA SER A 348 3.47 -15.09 24.07
C SER A 348 4.79 -14.95 24.83
N GLY A 349 4.74 -14.89 26.17
CA GLY A 349 5.93 -14.57 26.98
C GLY A 349 6.34 -13.10 26.83
N TRP A 350 5.39 -12.21 26.49
CA TRP A 350 5.60 -10.77 26.33
C TRP A 350 4.55 -10.01 27.14
N ALA A 351 4.97 -8.94 27.81
CA ALA A 351 4.05 -7.99 28.46
C ALA A 351 4.54 -6.56 28.27
N GLN A 352 3.59 -5.61 28.22
CA GLN A 352 3.89 -4.19 28.22
C GLN A 352 3.73 -3.63 29.63
N ILE A 353 4.77 -3.01 30.15
CA ILE A 353 4.84 -2.40 31.48
C ILE A 353 5.33 -0.97 31.30
N ASP A 354 4.59 0.01 31.80
CA ASP A 354 4.92 1.44 31.69
C ASP A 354 5.25 1.91 30.26
N GLY A 355 4.51 1.38 29.28
CA GLY A 355 4.68 1.71 27.86
C GLY A 355 5.82 0.95 27.15
N LYS A 356 6.68 0.24 27.88
CA LYS A 356 7.79 -0.55 27.33
C LYS A 356 7.44 -2.03 27.25
N TRP A 357 7.97 -2.73 26.25
CA TRP A 357 7.77 -4.17 26.08
C TRP A 357 8.89 -4.96 26.74
N TYR A 358 8.52 -6.05 27.42
CA TYR A 358 9.42 -6.97 28.10
C TYR A 358 9.08 -8.40 27.71
N SER A 359 10.10 -9.25 27.58
CA SER A 359 9.91 -10.68 27.38
C SER A 359 10.28 -11.48 28.63
N PHE A 360 9.40 -12.39 29.03
CA PHE A 360 9.50 -13.17 30.25
C PHE A 360 9.81 -14.64 29.93
N CYS A 361 10.64 -15.25 30.76
CA CYS A 361 10.83 -16.70 30.77
C CYS A 361 9.60 -17.38 31.39
N SER A 362 9.46 -18.69 31.14
CA SER A 362 8.34 -19.47 31.70
C SER A 362 8.31 -19.49 33.24
N TRP A 363 9.44 -19.19 33.88
CA TRP A 363 9.60 -19.09 35.34
C TRP A 363 9.57 -17.63 35.84
N GLY A 364 9.21 -16.66 35.00
CA GLY A 364 8.95 -15.26 35.40
C GLY A 364 10.12 -14.28 35.29
N GLY A 365 11.36 -14.75 35.13
CA GLY A 365 12.49 -13.84 34.94
C GLY A 365 12.48 -13.18 33.56
N VAL A 366 12.85 -11.91 33.53
CA VAL A 366 12.90 -11.09 32.32
C VAL A 366 14.14 -11.44 31.49
N ARG A 367 13.97 -11.53 30.18
CA ARG A 367 15.06 -11.78 29.23
C ARG A 367 15.85 -10.51 28.96
N THR A 368 17.16 -10.66 28.79
CA THR A 368 18.08 -9.58 28.41
C THR A 368 18.94 -10.02 27.22
N GLY A 369 19.52 -9.06 26.49
CA GLY A 369 20.37 -9.27 25.33
C GLY A 369 19.62 -9.73 24.07
N TRP A 370 20.36 -10.38 23.16
CA TRP A 370 19.82 -10.88 21.90
C TRP A 370 18.91 -12.08 22.09
N PHE A 371 17.71 -12.01 21.53
CA PHE A 371 16.68 -13.02 21.72
C PHE A 371 15.99 -13.37 20.39
N ASN A 372 15.84 -14.65 20.09
CA ASN A 372 15.08 -15.12 18.92
C ASN A 372 13.71 -15.62 19.34
N TYR A 373 12.66 -15.13 18.69
CA TYR A 373 11.28 -15.52 18.95
C TYR A 373 10.44 -15.44 17.66
N ASP A 374 9.68 -16.50 17.40
CA ASP A 374 8.78 -16.60 16.24
C ASP A 374 9.45 -16.21 14.90
N GLY A 375 10.67 -16.70 14.66
CA GLY A 375 11.44 -16.43 13.45
C GLY A 375 12.05 -15.02 13.35
N ASN A 376 11.90 -14.18 14.38
CA ASN A 376 12.44 -12.83 14.44
C ASN A 376 13.50 -12.71 15.54
N LYS A 377 14.46 -11.79 15.35
CA LYS A 377 15.49 -11.48 16.33
C LYS A 377 15.17 -10.14 16.99
N TYR A 378 15.25 -10.10 18.31
CA TYR A 378 14.98 -8.94 19.17
C TYR A 378 16.21 -8.64 20.02
N TYR A 379 16.27 -7.43 20.56
CA TYR A 379 17.23 -7.07 21.59
C TYR A 379 16.50 -6.53 22.80
N LEU A 380 16.82 -7.07 23.97
CA LEU A 380 16.32 -6.63 25.26
C LEU A 380 17.49 -5.98 26.00
N HIS A 381 17.31 -4.77 26.50
CA HIS A 381 18.32 -4.04 27.27
C HIS A 381 18.59 -4.73 28.62
N GLU A 382 19.57 -4.25 29.38
CA GLU A 382 19.96 -4.86 30.67
C GLU A 382 18.84 -4.84 31.72
N ASP A 383 17.99 -3.82 31.70
CA ASP A 383 16.76 -3.72 32.49
C ASP A 383 15.58 -4.50 31.86
N GLY A 384 15.80 -5.14 30.72
CA GLY A 384 14.88 -6.07 30.05
C GLY A 384 13.93 -5.45 29.03
N HIS A 385 13.92 -4.12 28.87
CA HIS A 385 13.02 -3.51 27.89
C HIS A 385 13.49 -3.76 26.46
N MET A 386 12.55 -3.93 25.55
CA MET A 386 12.81 -4.23 24.15
C MET A 386 13.22 -2.99 23.36
N GLU A 387 14.26 -3.12 22.55
CA GLU A 387 14.63 -2.13 21.53
C GLU A 387 13.69 -2.22 20.33
N ASP A 388 13.14 -1.08 19.91
CA ASP A 388 12.20 -0.96 18.79
C ASP A 388 12.60 0.10 17.76
N ASN A 389 13.78 0.71 17.90
CA ASN A 389 14.28 1.75 17.01
C ASN A 389 15.68 1.41 16.47
N ALA A 390 16.74 1.68 17.24
CA ALA A 390 18.13 1.55 16.77
C ALA A 390 19.09 1.22 17.92
N LEU A 391 19.94 0.23 17.69
CA LEU A 391 20.95 -0.22 18.64
C LEU A 391 22.34 -0.12 18.02
N ASN A 392 23.30 0.43 18.78
CA ASN A 392 24.71 0.36 18.42
C ASN A 392 25.45 -0.56 19.39
N VAL A 393 26.02 -1.65 18.87
CA VAL A 393 26.84 -2.59 19.64
C VAL A 393 28.23 -2.61 19.03
N ASN A 394 29.23 -2.17 19.78
CA ASN A 394 30.64 -2.15 19.36
C ASN A 394 30.87 -1.49 17.99
N GLY A 395 30.17 -0.38 17.71
CA GLY A 395 30.26 0.35 16.45
C GLY A 395 29.44 -0.23 15.29
N THR A 396 28.74 -1.35 15.50
CA THR A 396 27.81 -1.92 14.53
C THR A 396 26.39 -1.49 14.84
N MET A 397 25.74 -0.84 13.87
CA MET A 397 24.36 -0.37 14.00
C MET A 397 23.37 -1.43 13.51
N TYR A 398 22.35 -1.68 14.32
CA TYR A 398 21.20 -2.54 14.05
C TYR A 398 19.94 -1.69 14.13
N LEU A 399 19.01 -1.93 13.22
CA LEU A 399 17.73 -1.22 13.19
C LEU A 399 16.58 -2.19 13.43
N PHE A 400 15.55 -1.72 14.10
CA PHE A 400 14.40 -2.50 14.48
C PHE A 400 13.14 -1.93 13.85
N LYS A 401 12.15 -2.80 13.66
CA LYS A 401 10.80 -2.42 13.24
C LYS A 401 10.06 -1.90 14.46
N SER A 402 8.97 -1.16 14.23
CA SER A 402 8.16 -0.58 15.31
C SER A 402 7.52 -1.59 16.28
N TRP A 403 7.56 -2.88 15.96
CA TRP A 403 7.14 -3.97 16.85
C TRP A 403 8.31 -4.73 17.48
N GLY A 404 9.55 -4.24 17.32
CA GLY A 404 10.77 -4.73 17.97
C GLY A 404 11.59 -5.77 17.21
N GLY A 405 11.10 -6.29 16.09
CA GLY A 405 11.89 -7.22 15.29
C GLY A 405 13.01 -6.51 14.54
N MET A 406 14.22 -7.03 14.65
CA MET A 406 15.39 -6.55 13.92
C MET A 406 15.16 -6.64 12.41
N CYS A 407 15.48 -5.58 11.70
CA CYS A 407 15.50 -5.55 10.24
C CYS A 407 16.55 -6.54 9.71
N VAL A 408 16.19 -7.35 8.72
CA VAL A 408 17.10 -8.32 8.07
C VAL A 408 16.75 -8.39 6.58
N ASN A 409 17.74 -8.18 5.72
CA ASN A 409 17.52 -8.05 4.26
C ASN A 409 16.39 -7.05 3.94
N ASP A 410 16.35 -5.96 4.70
CA ASP A 410 15.25 -5.00 4.72
C ASP A 410 15.81 -3.56 4.71
N VAL A 411 14.93 -2.57 4.67
CA VAL A 411 15.28 -1.15 4.87
C VAL A 411 14.76 -0.68 6.22
N GLY A 412 15.67 -0.20 7.07
CA GLY A 412 15.34 0.48 8.32
C GLY A 412 15.43 2.00 8.17
N SER A 413 14.73 2.73 9.04
CA SER A 413 14.81 4.20 9.11
C SER A 413 15.35 4.64 10.46
N TYR A 414 16.26 5.61 10.46
CA TYR A 414 16.82 6.21 11.67
C TYR A 414 17.14 7.68 11.45
N ASN A 415 16.71 8.55 12.37
CA ASN A 415 16.87 10.02 12.29
C ASN A 415 16.50 10.61 10.91
N GLY A 416 15.35 10.18 10.37
CA GLY A 416 14.84 10.64 9.07
C GLY A 416 15.60 10.12 7.84
N ASN A 417 16.61 9.26 8.02
CA ASN A 417 17.36 8.64 6.93
C ASN A 417 17.01 7.15 6.81
N TYR A 418 17.15 6.61 5.60
CA TYR A 418 16.94 5.18 5.34
C TYR A 418 18.27 4.45 5.20
N TYR A 419 18.30 3.20 5.59
CA TYR A 419 19.50 2.36 5.58
C TYR A 419 19.15 0.95 5.10
N TYR A 420 20.00 0.39 4.24
CA TYR A 420 19.90 -1.02 3.89
C TYR A 420 20.49 -1.88 5.01
N VAL A 421 19.74 -2.88 5.45
CA VAL A 421 20.14 -3.80 6.50
C VAL A 421 20.39 -5.19 5.92
N GLY A 422 21.58 -5.72 6.18
CA GLY A 422 22.07 -7.00 5.65
C GLY A 422 21.36 -8.23 6.22
N ALA A 423 21.80 -9.40 5.79
CA ALA A 423 21.30 -10.68 6.28
C ALA A 423 21.70 -10.97 7.74
N ASP A 424 22.76 -10.33 8.21
CA ASP A 424 23.25 -10.37 9.59
C ASP A 424 22.55 -9.36 10.52
N GLY A 425 21.70 -8.49 9.95
CA GLY A 425 21.02 -7.42 10.69
C GLY A 425 21.81 -6.12 10.81
N ALA A 426 23.05 -6.09 10.29
CA ALA A 426 23.86 -4.89 10.36
C ALA A 426 23.48 -3.91 9.26
N VAL A 427 23.48 -2.62 9.59
CA VAL A 427 23.37 -1.55 8.60
C VAL A 427 24.59 -1.58 7.69
N SER A 428 24.34 -1.65 6.37
CA SER A 428 25.41 -1.66 5.39
C SER A 428 26.01 -0.26 5.24
N THR A 429 27.30 -0.13 5.50
CA THR A 429 28.07 1.11 5.35
C THR A 429 28.78 1.24 4.00
N THR A 430 28.69 0.21 3.14
CA THR A 430 29.35 0.20 1.83
C THR A 430 28.50 0.88 0.77
N THR A 431 29.08 1.87 0.08
CA THR A 431 28.46 2.60 -1.02
C THR A 431 28.14 1.68 -2.19
N GLY A 432 27.02 1.94 -2.86
CA GLY A 432 26.64 1.29 -4.10
C GLY A 432 25.24 0.68 -4.08
N TRP A 433 24.94 -0.08 -5.13
CA TRP A 433 23.64 -0.72 -5.30
C TRP A 433 23.39 -1.80 -4.24
N LYS A 434 22.23 -1.71 -3.59
CA LYS A 434 21.68 -2.73 -2.69
C LYS A 434 20.37 -3.25 -3.26
N LYS A 435 20.07 -4.52 -3.04
CA LYS A 435 18.85 -5.14 -3.58
C LYS A 435 18.13 -5.97 -2.54
N ILE A 436 16.80 -5.89 -2.58
CA ILE A 436 15.91 -6.73 -1.79
C ILE A 436 15.06 -7.53 -2.77
N LYS A 437 15.06 -8.85 -2.61
CA LYS A 437 14.20 -9.76 -3.40
C LYS A 437 12.91 -10.02 -2.63
N THR A 438 11.79 -9.68 -3.25
CA THR A 438 10.45 -10.06 -2.78
C THR A 438 9.95 -11.24 -3.60
N SER A 439 8.79 -11.80 -3.23
CA SER A 439 8.14 -12.87 -4.01
C SER A 439 7.75 -12.44 -5.43
N THR A 440 7.60 -11.13 -5.68
CA THR A 440 7.08 -10.59 -6.95
C THR A 440 8.11 -9.77 -7.72
N GLN A 441 9.09 -9.14 -7.06
CA GLN A 441 10.03 -8.23 -7.69
C GLN A 441 11.36 -8.10 -6.94
N THR A 442 12.41 -7.68 -7.66
CA THR A 442 13.66 -7.20 -7.07
C THR A 442 13.62 -5.68 -6.98
N ILE A 443 13.79 -5.15 -5.77
CA ILE A 443 13.80 -3.72 -5.50
C ILE A 443 15.24 -3.29 -5.29
N TRP A 444 15.65 -2.21 -5.94
CA TRP A 444 17.00 -1.66 -5.86
C TRP A 444 17.02 -0.34 -5.09
N TYR A 445 18.10 -0.14 -4.34
CA TYR A 445 18.39 1.05 -3.56
C TYR A 445 19.85 1.44 -3.79
N TRP A 446 20.19 2.70 -3.56
CA TRP A 446 21.57 3.17 -3.62
C TRP A 446 22.04 3.63 -2.25
N ALA A 447 23.01 2.91 -1.67
CA ALA A 447 23.69 3.34 -0.46
C ALA A 447 24.79 4.34 -0.80
N THR A 448 24.82 5.46 -0.09
CA THR A 448 25.79 6.55 -0.30
C THR A 448 27.07 6.33 0.52
N ALA A 449 28.09 7.17 0.29
CA ALA A 449 29.31 7.19 1.10
C ALA A 449 29.11 7.86 2.48
N ASP A 450 27.98 8.51 2.69
CA ASP A 450 27.61 9.15 3.96
C ASP A 450 27.05 8.10 4.94
N GLY A 451 27.95 7.25 5.44
CA GLY A 451 27.62 6.23 6.45
C GLY A 451 26.61 5.18 5.99
N GLY A 452 26.46 4.95 4.68
CA GLY A 452 25.53 3.97 4.12
C GLY A 452 24.07 4.44 4.00
N LYS A 453 23.80 5.74 4.23
CA LYS A 453 22.46 6.32 4.02
C LYS A 453 21.98 6.05 2.60
N LEU A 454 20.73 5.66 2.45
CA LEU A 454 20.12 5.46 1.13
C LEU A 454 19.79 6.81 0.49
N LEU A 455 20.14 6.94 -0.78
CA LEU A 455 19.78 8.09 -1.59
C LEU A 455 18.26 8.13 -1.81
N THR A 456 17.64 9.28 -1.57
CA THR A 456 16.19 9.49 -1.71
C THR A 456 15.89 10.78 -2.47
N ASN A 457 14.73 10.83 -3.13
CA ASN A 457 14.24 11.97 -3.93
C ASN A 457 15.31 12.60 -4.85
N SER A 458 16.16 11.77 -5.44
CA SER A 458 17.37 12.24 -6.10
C SER A 458 17.70 11.42 -7.34
N TRP A 459 18.32 12.10 -8.30
CA TRP A 459 18.91 11.48 -9.48
C TRP A 459 20.29 10.90 -9.15
N LEU A 460 20.59 9.76 -9.75
CA LEU A 460 21.88 9.10 -9.69
C LEU A 460 22.38 8.85 -11.13
N ASP A 461 23.51 9.44 -11.48
CA ASP A 461 24.23 9.10 -12.70
C ASP A 461 25.28 8.03 -12.39
N TYR A 462 25.14 6.87 -13.03
CA TYR A 462 26.00 5.71 -12.79
C TYR A 462 26.23 4.93 -14.09
N ASN A 463 27.50 4.68 -14.43
CA ASN A 463 27.91 3.97 -15.65
C ASN A 463 27.22 4.47 -16.93
N GLY A 464 27.13 5.79 -17.10
CA GLY A 464 26.53 6.43 -18.27
C GLY A 464 24.99 6.41 -18.31
N ASN A 465 24.33 5.94 -17.26
CA ASN A 465 22.87 5.90 -17.15
C ASN A 465 22.39 6.75 -15.99
N SER A 466 21.16 7.25 -16.09
CA SER A 466 20.52 8.04 -15.04
C SER A 466 19.37 7.26 -14.41
N TYR A 467 19.38 7.18 -13.09
CA TYR A 467 18.39 6.50 -12.27
C TYR A 467 17.76 7.52 -11.33
N TYR A 468 16.56 7.24 -10.85
CA TYR A 468 15.91 8.05 -9.84
C TYR A 468 15.55 7.19 -8.63
N LEU A 469 15.96 7.65 -7.45
CA LEU A 469 15.63 7.02 -6.18
C LEU A 469 14.50 7.82 -5.55
N LYS A 470 13.36 7.17 -5.31
CA LYS A 470 12.13 7.80 -4.82
C LYS A 470 12.24 8.19 -3.34
N ALA A 471 11.18 8.76 -2.77
CA ALA A 471 11.15 9.21 -1.38
C ALA A 471 11.46 8.10 -0.37
N ASP A 472 11.03 6.86 -0.67
CA ASP A 472 11.30 5.66 0.13
C ASP A 472 12.63 4.96 -0.24
N GLY A 473 13.48 5.63 -1.04
CA GLY A 473 14.77 5.12 -1.50
C GLY A 473 14.69 4.09 -2.62
N LYS A 474 13.49 3.63 -3.01
CA LYS A 474 13.34 2.65 -4.08
C LYS A 474 13.68 3.27 -5.42
N MET A 475 14.50 2.58 -6.20
CA MET A 475 14.78 2.94 -7.58
C MET A 475 13.51 2.85 -8.44
N ALA A 476 13.23 3.90 -9.22
CA ALA A 476 12.14 3.90 -10.17
C ALA A 476 12.40 2.95 -11.36
N PHE A 477 11.40 2.18 -11.79
CA PHE A 477 11.50 1.31 -12.97
C PHE A 477 10.12 1.05 -13.59
N ASN A 478 10.05 0.94 -14.93
CA ASN A 478 8.78 0.78 -15.66
C ASN A 478 7.67 1.77 -15.27
N GLU A 479 8.06 2.98 -14.85
CA GLU A 479 7.12 3.96 -14.31
C GLU A 479 7.47 5.37 -14.79
N TRP A 480 6.50 6.28 -14.64
CA TRP A 480 6.68 7.70 -14.88
C TRP A 480 7.16 8.40 -13.61
N LEU A 481 8.05 9.38 -13.75
CA LEU A 481 8.28 10.42 -12.76
C LEU A 481 7.72 11.74 -13.30
N ASP A 482 6.76 12.29 -12.57
CA ASP A 482 6.12 13.58 -12.81
C ASP A 482 5.64 13.80 -14.26
N ASN A 483 5.17 12.73 -14.91
CA ASN A 483 4.76 12.71 -16.33
C ASN A 483 5.82 13.29 -17.30
N THR A 484 7.08 13.32 -16.88
CA THR A 484 8.19 13.99 -17.57
C THR A 484 9.27 12.99 -17.93
N TYR A 485 9.60 12.08 -17.03
CA TYR A 485 10.61 11.04 -17.25
C TYR A 485 9.95 9.67 -17.22
N TYR A 486 10.50 8.72 -17.98
CA TYR A 486 10.06 7.33 -17.92
C TYR A 486 11.27 6.41 -17.79
N PHE A 487 11.15 5.40 -16.93
CA PHE A 487 12.22 4.47 -16.62
C PHE A 487 12.02 3.13 -17.29
N ARG A 488 13.13 2.53 -17.75
CA ARG A 488 13.18 1.18 -18.34
C ARG A 488 12.90 0.11 -17.28
N SER A 489 12.80 -1.14 -17.72
CA SER A 489 12.59 -2.30 -16.85
C SER A 489 13.73 -2.55 -15.85
N TRP A 490 14.92 -2.06 -16.16
CA TRP A 490 16.10 -2.13 -15.29
C TRP A 490 16.42 -0.77 -14.63
N GLY A 491 15.51 0.21 -14.73
CA GLY A 491 15.54 1.43 -13.94
C GLY A 491 16.18 2.67 -14.55
N ALA A 492 16.97 2.56 -15.63
CA ALA A 492 17.49 3.76 -16.26
C ALA A 492 16.41 4.55 -16.99
N ALA A 493 16.50 5.87 -16.93
CA ALA A 493 15.64 6.78 -17.68
C ALA A 493 15.90 6.64 -19.20
N TYR A 494 14.84 6.77 -19.99
CA TYR A 494 15.00 6.92 -21.44
C TYR A 494 15.68 8.25 -21.75
N LYS A 495 16.76 8.22 -22.55
CA LYS A 495 17.48 9.40 -23.06
C LYS A 495 17.74 9.23 -24.56
N ASN A 496 17.53 10.29 -25.34
CA ASN A 496 17.64 10.30 -26.81
C ASN A 496 16.95 9.12 -27.51
N ALA A 497 15.81 8.68 -26.96
CA ALA A 497 15.22 7.39 -27.30
C ALA A 497 13.70 7.41 -27.28
N TRP A 498 13.11 6.53 -28.09
CA TRP A 498 11.69 6.23 -28.08
C TRP A 498 11.34 5.24 -26.97
N ALA A 499 10.21 5.45 -26.30
CA ALA A 499 9.60 4.48 -25.41
C ALA A 499 8.13 4.25 -25.79
N LYS A 500 7.70 2.99 -25.73
CA LYS A 500 6.30 2.61 -25.91
C LYS A 500 5.70 2.29 -24.56
N VAL A 501 4.79 3.14 -24.09
CA VAL A 501 4.14 3.03 -22.78
C VAL A 501 2.64 2.90 -22.99
N ASN A 502 2.04 1.83 -22.49
CA ASN A 502 0.60 1.54 -22.67
C ASN A 502 0.15 1.64 -24.13
N ASN A 503 0.94 1.04 -25.03
CA ASN A 503 0.75 1.04 -26.49
C ASN A 503 0.89 2.43 -27.19
N VAL A 504 1.27 3.48 -26.47
CA VAL A 504 1.50 4.83 -27.00
C VAL A 504 3.01 5.14 -27.05
N TRP A 505 3.46 5.77 -28.13
CA TRP A 505 4.86 6.13 -28.31
C TRP A 505 5.15 7.55 -27.81
N TYR A 506 6.27 7.67 -27.10
CA TYR A 506 6.85 8.91 -26.60
C TYR A 506 8.32 8.96 -27.00
N TYR A 507 8.85 10.18 -27.18
CA TYR A 507 10.28 10.40 -27.35
C TYR A 507 10.84 11.14 -26.14
N PHE A 508 12.03 10.77 -25.70
CA PHE A 508 12.74 11.44 -24.61
C PHE A 508 14.02 12.08 -25.14
N ASP A 509 14.25 13.33 -24.77
CA ASP A 509 15.39 14.13 -25.21
C ASP A 509 16.72 13.69 -24.56
N GLY A 510 17.81 14.42 -24.81
CA GLY A 510 19.13 14.12 -24.25
C GLY A 510 19.21 14.22 -22.73
N ASN A 511 18.33 15.00 -22.11
CA ASN A 511 18.20 15.11 -20.65
C ASN A 511 17.22 14.07 -20.09
N GLY A 512 16.59 13.28 -20.96
CA GLY A 512 15.61 12.27 -20.62
C GLY A 512 14.22 12.82 -20.35
N LYS A 513 13.96 14.08 -20.71
CA LYS A 513 12.63 14.68 -20.60
C LYS A 513 11.77 14.27 -21.79
N LYS A 514 10.50 13.98 -21.52
CA LYS A 514 9.47 13.71 -22.53
C LYS A 514 9.38 14.90 -23.48
N TYR A 515 9.56 14.62 -24.76
CA TYR A 515 9.52 15.62 -25.83
C TYR A 515 8.08 16.00 -26.15
N THR A 516 7.73 17.28 -25.98
CA THR A 516 6.37 17.82 -26.22
C THR A 516 6.34 18.95 -27.24
N SER A 517 7.47 19.20 -27.92
CA SER A 517 7.69 20.39 -28.76
C SER A 517 7.33 20.21 -30.25
N GLY A 518 6.38 19.34 -30.60
CA GLY A 518 5.93 19.17 -31.98
C GLY A 518 6.89 18.34 -32.85
N TRP A 519 7.43 18.95 -33.90
CA TRP A 519 8.22 18.24 -34.92
C TRP A 519 9.55 17.70 -34.39
N LEU A 520 9.78 16.40 -34.58
CA LEU A 520 11.02 15.71 -34.24
C LEU A 520 11.64 15.08 -35.49
N THR A 521 12.95 15.28 -35.71
CA THR A 521 13.69 14.54 -36.73
C THR A 521 14.54 13.46 -36.08
N TYR A 522 14.30 12.20 -36.44
CA TYR A 522 15.03 11.05 -35.89
C TYR A 522 15.42 10.09 -37.02
N LYS A 523 16.72 9.81 -37.14
CA LYS A 523 17.30 8.95 -38.18
C LYS A 523 16.79 9.26 -39.61
N GLY A 524 16.70 10.56 -39.95
CA GLY A 524 16.27 11.03 -41.28
C GLY A 524 14.75 11.08 -41.53
N ASN A 525 13.94 10.62 -40.57
CA ASN A 525 12.48 10.68 -40.62
C ASN A 525 11.95 11.81 -39.75
N LYS A 526 10.85 12.43 -40.17
CA LYS A 526 10.13 13.44 -39.39
C LYS A 526 8.93 12.80 -38.71
N TYR A 527 8.77 13.10 -37.43
CA TYR A 527 7.69 12.68 -36.55
C TYR A 527 7.06 13.92 -35.93
N TYR A 528 5.87 13.78 -35.37
CA TYR A 528 5.22 14.85 -34.62
C TYR A 528 4.72 14.33 -33.28
N LEU A 529 5.13 15.01 -32.22
CA LEU A 529 4.71 14.74 -30.85
C LEU A 529 3.67 15.80 -30.46
N LYS A 530 2.49 15.34 -30.03
CA LYS A 530 1.42 16.19 -29.51
C LYS A 530 1.86 16.89 -28.23
N SER A 531 1.10 17.86 -27.76
CA SER A 531 1.42 18.64 -26.54
C SER A 531 1.52 17.80 -25.27
N ASP A 532 0.84 16.64 -25.23
CA ASP A 532 0.94 15.64 -24.15
C ASP A 532 2.16 14.69 -24.30
N GLY A 533 2.91 14.83 -25.38
CA GLY A 533 4.09 14.04 -25.74
C GLY A 533 3.79 12.79 -26.55
N THR A 534 2.52 12.53 -26.89
CA THR A 534 2.14 11.34 -27.66
C THR A 534 2.47 11.51 -29.15
N MET A 535 3.02 10.47 -29.77
CA MET A 535 3.35 10.49 -31.19
C MET A 535 2.11 10.36 -32.08
N LEU A 536 1.98 11.20 -33.11
CA LEU A 536 1.00 11.01 -34.18
C LEU A 536 1.34 9.79 -35.04
N ALA A 537 0.36 8.93 -35.30
CA ALA A 537 0.46 7.79 -36.21
C ALA A 537 -0.90 7.49 -36.84
N ASN A 538 -0.94 7.20 -38.15
CA ASN A 538 -2.19 7.05 -38.92
C ASN A 538 -3.18 8.22 -38.78
N GLU A 539 -2.66 9.42 -38.52
CA GLU A 539 -3.45 10.62 -38.23
C GLU A 539 -2.99 11.79 -39.10
N TRP A 540 -3.89 12.74 -39.32
CA TRP A 540 -3.60 14.01 -39.97
C TRP A 540 -3.08 15.04 -38.97
N LEU A 541 -2.16 15.88 -39.42
CA LEU A 541 -1.81 17.14 -38.75
C LEU A 541 -2.19 18.31 -39.67
N ASP A 542 -3.04 19.19 -39.15
CA ASP A 542 -3.54 20.41 -39.80
C ASP A 542 -4.17 20.18 -41.19
N GLY A 543 -4.65 18.96 -41.47
CA GLY A 543 -5.14 18.55 -42.80
C GLY A 543 -4.08 18.59 -43.91
N LYS A 544 -2.81 18.80 -43.56
CA LYS A 544 -1.69 19.04 -44.48
C LYS A 544 -0.69 17.89 -44.49
N TYR A 545 -0.39 17.32 -43.32
CA TYR A 545 0.56 16.22 -43.17
C TYR A 545 -0.18 14.97 -42.72
N TYR A 546 0.31 13.80 -43.13
CA TYR A 546 -0.22 12.52 -42.68
C TYR A 546 0.93 11.60 -42.25
N PHE A 547 0.70 10.82 -41.20
CA PHE A 547 1.71 9.97 -40.59
C PHE A 547 1.43 8.49 -40.83
N LYS A 548 2.49 7.74 -41.11
CA LYS A 548 2.50 6.28 -41.25
C LYS A 548 2.12 5.60 -39.93
N SER A 549 1.85 4.31 -39.97
CA SER A 549 1.53 3.52 -38.77
C SER A 549 2.64 3.49 -37.71
N TRP A 550 3.89 3.66 -38.14
CA TRP A 550 5.04 3.80 -37.24
C TRP A 550 5.38 5.26 -36.90
N GLY A 551 4.55 6.22 -37.30
CA GLY A 551 4.63 7.63 -36.92
C GLY A 551 5.49 8.54 -37.80
N GLY A 552 6.14 8.00 -38.83
CA GLY A 552 6.86 8.83 -39.79
C GLY A 552 5.94 9.56 -40.75
N MET A 553 6.22 10.82 -41.01
CA MET A 553 5.53 11.63 -41.99
C MET A 553 5.75 11.08 -43.42
N TYR A 554 4.69 10.96 -44.21
CA TYR A 554 4.79 10.68 -45.64
C TYR A 554 5.50 11.84 -46.37
N LYS A 555 6.43 11.53 -47.28
CA LYS A 555 7.10 12.53 -48.13
C LYS A 555 7.55 11.92 -49.46
N ASN A 556 7.37 12.65 -50.56
CA ASN A 556 7.69 12.18 -51.92
C ASN A 556 7.09 10.81 -52.27
N GLU A 557 5.89 10.54 -51.79
CA GLU A 557 5.26 9.23 -51.94
C GLU A 557 3.74 9.32 -51.79
N TRP A 558 3.06 8.25 -52.21
CA TRP A 558 1.63 8.07 -51.98
C TRP A 558 1.37 7.61 -50.54
N GLY A 559 0.45 8.28 -49.86
CA GLY A 559 -0.05 7.89 -48.54
C GLY A 559 -1.56 7.65 -48.56
N LYS A 560 -2.01 6.64 -47.82
CA LYS A 560 -3.41 6.23 -47.75
C LYS A 560 -4.03 6.62 -46.41
N SER A 561 -5.09 7.41 -46.44
CA SER A 561 -5.90 7.74 -45.26
C SER A 561 -7.30 7.15 -45.44
N GLY A 562 -7.63 6.15 -44.61
CA GLY A 562 -8.78 5.27 -44.86
C GLY A 562 -8.65 4.56 -46.21
N ASP A 563 -9.63 4.79 -47.10
CA ASP A 563 -9.62 4.25 -48.46
C ASP A 563 -9.15 5.21 -49.54
N ILE A 564 -8.71 6.41 -49.15
CA ILE A 564 -8.36 7.47 -50.09
C ILE A 564 -6.85 7.64 -50.14
N TRP A 565 -6.32 7.68 -51.37
CA TRP A 565 -4.92 7.95 -51.64
C TRP A 565 -4.66 9.44 -51.85
N TYR A 566 -3.54 9.91 -51.31
CA TYR A 566 -3.05 11.28 -51.42
C TYR A 566 -1.57 11.25 -51.78
N TRP A 567 -1.13 12.21 -52.60
CA TRP A 567 0.29 12.42 -52.85
C TRP A 567 0.87 13.42 -51.85
N PHE A 568 2.00 13.09 -51.23
CA PHE A 568 2.73 13.98 -50.33
C PHE A 568 4.02 14.48 -50.99
N ASN A 569 4.18 15.80 -51.05
CA ASN A 569 5.33 16.46 -51.67
C ASN A 569 6.61 16.28 -50.82
N ALA A 570 7.74 16.82 -51.31
CA ALA A 570 9.04 16.71 -50.65
C ALA A 570 9.09 17.31 -49.24
N ASP A 571 8.30 18.37 -49.01
CA ASP A 571 8.13 19.00 -47.71
C ASP A 571 7.14 18.25 -46.79
N GLY A 572 6.55 17.15 -47.27
CA GLY A 572 5.58 16.31 -46.58
C GLY A 572 4.14 16.78 -46.70
N THR A 573 3.89 17.86 -47.43
CA THR A 573 2.54 18.43 -47.54
C THR A 573 1.71 17.66 -48.56
N LYS A 574 0.43 17.46 -48.24
CA LYS A 574 -0.54 16.91 -49.19
C LYS A 574 -0.64 17.82 -50.40
N ARG A 575 -0.51 17.25 -51.59
CA ARG A 575 -0.78 17.91 -52.86
C ARG A 575 -2.28 18.15 -53.03
N THR A 576 -2.70 19.41 -53.16
CA THR A 576 -4.10 19.83 -53.36
C THR A 576 -4.37 20.40 -54.77
N GLN A 577 -3.41 20.30 -55.67
CA GLN A 577 -3.59 20.74 -57.06
C GLN A 577 -4.50 19.75 -57.80
N LYS A 578 -5.73 20.19 -58.09
CA LYS A 578 -6.68 19.45 -58.94
C LYS A 578 -6.09 19.23 -60.34
N GLY A 579 -6.26 18.02 -60.87
CA GLY A 579 -5.92 17.69 -62.25
C GLY A 579 -4.89 16.58 -62.37
N TRP A 580 -4.24 16.52 -63.54
CA TRP A 580 -3.27 15.50 -63.89
C TRP A 580 -2.00 15.58 -63.03
N PHE A 581 -1.54 14.41 -62.60
CA PHE A 581 -0.29 14.24 -61.88
C PHE A 581 0.49 13.07 -62.46
N LEU A 582 1.68 13.35 -63.00
CA LEU A 582 2.58 12.33 -63.55
C LEU A 582 3.54 11.87 -62.47
N TYR A 583 3.52 10.57 -62.16
CA TYR A 583 4.48 9.95 -61.26
C TYR A 583 4.84 8.56 -61.76
N ASP A 584 6.13 8.22 -61.74
CA ASP A 584 6.66 6.94 -62.20
C ASP A 584 6.06 6.48 -63.54
N LYS A 585 6.07 7.38 -64.54
CA LYS A 585 5.53 7.17 -65.90
C LYS A 585 4.02 6.91 -66.00
N ASN A 586 3.27 7.07 -64.91
CA ASN A 586 1.81 6.89 -64.90
C ASN A 586 1.11 8.21 -64.60
N TYR A 587 0.02 8.48 -65.31
CA TYR A 587 -0.84 9.64 -65.06
C TYR A 587 -1.91 9.29 -64.04
N TYR A 588 -2.03 10.12 -63.01
CA TYR A 588 -3.06 10.06 -61.98
C TYR A 588 -3.92 11.33 -62.08
N TYR A 589 -5.14 11.29 -61.56
CA TYR A 589 -6.02 12.45 -61.52
C TYR A 589 -6.42 12.75 -60.08
N LEU A 590 -6.14 13.96 -59.61
CA LEU A 590 -6.46 14.42 -58.26
C LEU A 590 -7.66 15.37 -58.28
N ASP A 591 -8.52 15.29 -57.27
CA ASP A 591 -9.57 16.29 -57.03
C ASP A 591 -9.04 17.57 -56.36
N LYS A 592 -9.93 18.51 -56.05
CA LYS A 592 -9.58 19.80 -55.41
C LYS A 592 -9.02 19.65 -53.99
N ASP A 593 -9.30 18.54 -53.31
CA ASP A 593 -8.86 18.27 -51.94
C ASP A 593 -7.61 17.37 -51.91
N GLY A 594 -7.09 17.00 -53.08
CA GLY A 594 -5.91 16.16 -53.27
C GLY A 594 -6.21 14.66 -53.31
N LYS A 595 -7.49 14.26 -53.35
CA LYS A 595 -7.87 12.84 -53.38
C LYS A 595 -7.60 12.26 -54.76
N MET A 596 -6.94 11.12 -54.80
CA MET A 596 -6.76 10.36 -56.03
C MET A 596 -8.10 9.78 -56.49
N LEU A 597 -8.49 10.08 -57.72
CA LEU A 597 -9.70 9.54 -58.31
C LEU A 597 -9.45 8.17 -58.96
N THR A 598 -10.46 7.31 -58.89
CA THR A 598 -10.57 6.06 -59.64
C THR A 598 -11.88 6.07 -60.44
N GLY A 599 -11.95 5.27 -61.50
CA GLY A 599 -13.09 5.24 -62.42
C GLY A 599 -13.12 6.40 -63.41
N TRP A 600 -14.32 6.79 -63.83
CA TRP A 600 -14.52 7.78 -64.89
C TRP A 600 -14.15 9.20 -64.47
N VAL A 601 -13.39 9.89 -65.33
CA VAL A 601 -13.04 11.32 -65.16
C VAL A 601 -13.36 12.05 -66.47
N TYR A 602 -14.08 13.16 -66.36
CA TYR A 602 -14.31 14.08 -67.49
C TYR A 602 -13.44 15.32 -67.34
N HIS A 603 -12.62 15.59 -68.34
CA HIS A 603 -11.70 16.73 -68.34
C HIS A 603 -11.45 17.23 -69.76
N ASP A 604 -11.45 18.55 -69.94
CA ASP A 604 -11.14 19.22 -71.21
C ASP A 604 -11.82 18.61 -72.44
N GLY A 605 -13.15 18.43 -72.34
CA GLY A 605 -13.96 17.89 -73.44
C GLY A 605 -13.91 16.37 -73.62
N ASN A 606 -13.07 15.65 -72.87
CA ASN A 606 -12.80 14.23 -73.08
C ASN A 606 -13.08 13.38 -71.82
N TYR A 607 -13.47 12.11 -72.04
CA TYR A 607 -13.60 11.11 -70.99
C TYR A 607 -12.32 10.27 -70.86
N TYR A 608 -11.91 10.06 -69.63
CA TYR A 608 -10.77 9.24 -69.22
C TYR A 608 -11.24 8.19 -68.22
N TYR A 609 -10.49 7.11 -68.08
CA TYR A 609 -10.74 6.10 -67.06
C TYR A 609 -9.50 5.87 -66.21
N MET A 610 -9.64 6.12 -64.91
CA MET A 610 -8.62 5.85 -63.90
C MET A 610 -8.81 4.43 -63.39
N LYS A 611 -7.80 3.57 -63.54
CA LYS A 611 -7.84 2.18 -63.08
C LYS A 611 -7.97 2.11 -61.55
N SER A 612 -8.26 0.92 -61.01
CA SER A 612 -8.45 0.72 -59.56
C SER A 612 -7.25 1.14 -58.70
N TRP A 613 -6.03 1.06 -59.25
CA TRP A 613 -4.80 1.53 -58.60
C TRP A 613 -4.49 3.02 -58.86
N GLY A 614 -5.35 3.73 -59.60
CA GLY A 614 -5.29 5.18 -59.81
C GLY A 614 -4.67 5.65 -61.11
N GLY A 615 -3.99 4.79 -61.87
CA GLY A 615 -3.39 5.19 -63.14
C GLY A 615 -4.38 5.27 -64.29
N MET A 616 -4.17 6.25 -65.17
CA MET A 616 -4.98 6.50 -66.36
C MET A 616 -4.87 5.34 -67.35
N ALA A 617 -6.00 4.92 -67.92
CA ALA A 617 -6.02 3.99 -69.03
C ALA A 617 -5.49 4.65 -70.31
N HIS A 618 -4.56 4.01 -71.01
CA HIS A 618 -4.08 4.46 -72.32
C HIS A 618 -3.65 3.27 -73.17
N ASP A 619 -3.90 3.35 -74.48
CA ASP A 619 -3.62 2.30 -75.46
C ASP A 619 -4.22 0.92 -75.11
N GLU A 620 -5.28 0.90 -74.30
CA GLU A 620 -5.80 -0.32 -73.68
C GLU A 620 -7.33 -0.41 -73.71
N TRP A 621 -7.81 -1.65 -73.58
CA TRP A 621 -9.22 -1.99 -73.42
C TRP A 621 -9.62 -1.98 -71.95
N ILE A 622 -10.73 -1.32 -71.63
CA ILE A 622 -11.33 -1.35 -70.29
C ILE A 622 -12.74 -1.93 -70.40
N LEU A 623 -13.03 -2.94 -69.59
CA LEU A 623 -14.38 -3.44 -69.37
C LEU A 623 -14.99 -2.73 -68.17
N HIS A 624 -16.07 -2.00 -68.40
CA HIS A 624 -16.82 -1.33 -67.34
C HIS A 624 -18.32 -1.45 -67.62
N ASP A 625 -19.10 -1.81 -66.60
CA ASP A 625 -20.54 -2.05 -66.70
C ASP A 625 -20.95 -2.88 -67.94
N LYS A 626 -20.29 -4.04 -68.12
CA LYS A 626 -20.50 -4.98 -69.24
C LYS A 626 -20.23 -4.44 -70.64
N ASN A 627 -19.65 -3.24 -70.76
CA ASN A 627 -19.31 -2.61 -72.03
C ASN A 627 -17.80 -2.43 -72.16
N TRP A 628 -17.28 -2.67 -73.37
CA TRP A 628 -15.87 -2.47 -73.69
C TRP A 628 -15.62 -1.07 -74.22
N TYR A 629 -14.65 -0.40 -73.64
CA TYR A 629 -14.14 0.91 -74.01
C TYR A 629 -12.68 0.77 -74.43
N TYR A 630 -12.23 1.66 -75.31
CA TYR A 630 -10.81 1.74 -75.68
C TYR A 630 -10.31 3.17 -75.52
N PHE A 631 -9.10 3.30 -74.99
CA PHE A 631 -8.47 4.59 -74.70
C PHE A 631 -7.30 4.83 -75.65
N LYS A 632 -7.21 6.07 -76.16
CA LYS A 632 -6.12 6.55 -77.02
C LYS A 632 -4.79 6.57 -76.25
N SER A 633 -3.68 6.79 -76.95
CA SER A 633 -2.35 6.90 -76.33
C SER A 633 -2.22 8.04 -75.32
N TRP A 634 -2.94 9.14 -75.53
CA TRP A 634 -3.02 10.25 -74.58
C TRP A 634 -4.15 10.07 -73.54
N GLY A 635 -4.85 8.93 -73.54
CA GLY A 635 -5.81 8.53 -72.51
C GLY A 635 -7.27 8.90 -72.74
N GLY A 636 -7.61 9.62 -73.81
CA GLY A 636 -9.01 9.92 -74.14
C GLY A 636 -9.75 8.71 -74.69
N MET A 637 -11.00 8.55 -74.26
CA MET A 637 -11.90 7.49 -74.71
C MET A 637 -12.25 7.63 -76.20
N TYR A 638 -12.27 6.53 -76.94
CA TYR A 638 -12.89 6.49 -78.26
C TYR A 638 -14.42 6.61 -78.18
N HIS A 639 -15.01 7.49 -78.98
CA HIS A 639 -16.46 7.60 -79.18
C HIS A 639 -16.77 8.06 -80.60
N ASP A 640 -17.93 7.68 -81.15
CA ASP A 640 -18.42 8.06 -82.49
C ASP A 640 -17.44 7.80 -83.65
N GLN A 641 -16.48 6.90 -83.49
CA GLN A 641 -15.39 6.72 -84.45
C GLN A 641 -14.94 5.26 -84.58
N TRP A 642 -14.28 4.97 -85.70
CA TRP A 642 -13.67 3.67 -85.97
C TRP A 642 -12.29 3.56 -85.33
N LEU A 643 -11.94 2.36 -84.90
CA LEU A 643 -10.61 1.97 -84.45
C LEU A 643 -10.15 0.74 -85.22
N THR A 644 -8.93 0.77 -85.72
CA THR A 644 -8.28 -0.40 -86.33
C THR A 644 -7.15 -0.87 -85.42
N LEU A 645 -7.22 -2.13 -84.97
CA LEU A 645 -6.18 -2.78 -84.16
C LEU A 645 -5.90 -4.15 -84.73
N ASN A 646 -4.63 -4.43 -85.04
CA ASN A 646 -4.16 -5.72 -85.56
C ASN A 646 -5.02 -6.25 -86.73
N GLY A 647 -5.35 -5.38 -87.68
CA GLY A 647 -6.18 -5.71 -88.86
C GLY A 647 -7.69 -5.83 -88.59
N SER A 648 -8.13 -5.81 -87.33
CA SER A 648 -9.56 -5.82 -86.97
C SER A 648 -10.10 -4.40 -86.79
N GLN A 649 -11.34 -4.16 -87.23
CA GLN A 649 -12.02 -2.88 -87.04
C GLN A 649 -13.11 -2.95 -85.98
N TYR A 650 -13.22 -1.88 -85.20
CA TYR A 650 -14.17 -1.70 -84.12
C TYR A 650 -14.84 -0.34 -84.26
N TYR A 651 -16.10 -0.20 -83.85
CA TYR A 651 -16.78 1.09 -83.81
C TYR A 651 -17.37 1.35 -82.42
N PHE A 652 -17.18 2.57 -81.94
CA PHE A 652 -17.63 3.03 -80.63
C PHE A 652 -18.86 3.93 -80.76
N ARG A 653 -19.83 3.72 -79.89
CA ARG A 653 -21.06 4.52 -79.77
C ARG A 653 -20.73 5.93 -79.26
N SER A 654 -21.73 6.81 -79.20
CA SER A 654 -21.58 8.18 -78.72
C SER A 654 -21.15 8.29 -77.26
N TRP A 655 -21.56 7.35 -76.43
CA TRP A 655 -21.11 7.23 -75.04
C TRP A 655 -19.84 6.37 -74.89
N GLY A 656 -19.21 5.98 -76.01
CA GLY A 656 -17.89 5.35 -76.05
C GLY A 656 -17.84 3.83 -75.89
N GLY A 657 -18.95 3.16 -75.61
CA GLY A 657 -18.97 1.69 -75.62
C GLY A 657 -18.95 1.14 -77.03
N ARG A 658 -18.21 0.06 -77.20
CA ARG A 658 -18.08 -0.61 -78.50
C ARG A 658 -19.31 -1.44 -78.85
N TYR A 659 -19.69 -1.45 -80.14
CA TYR A 659 -20.65 -2.43 -80.65
C TYR A 659 -20.11 -3.87 -80.56
N GLN A 660 -20.96 -4.79 -80.10
CA GLN A 660 -20.67 -6.23 -80.04
C GLN A 660 -21.97 -7.03 -80.17
N ASN A 661 -21.91 -8.22 -80.76
CA ASN A 661 -23.06 -9.10 -80.98
C ASN A 661 -24.29 -8.40 -81.59
N CYS A 662 -24.08 -7.50 -82.53
CA CYS A 662 -25.18 -6.72 -83.10
C CYS A 662 -24.89 -6.25 -84.52
N THR A 663 -25.95 -5.76 -85.17
CA THR A 663 -25.87 -5.01 -86.43
C THR A 663 -26.17 -3.54 -86.12
N ALA A 664 -25.37 -2.62 -86.66
CA ALA A 664 -25.51 -1.18 -86.44
C ALA A 664 -25.40 -0.40 -87.76
N THR A 665 -26.17 0.68 -87.87
CA THR A 665 -26.10 1.62 -88.99
C THR A 665 -25.17 2.78 -88.61
N ILE A 666 -24.08 2.95 -89.35
CA ILE A 666 -23.05 3.96 -89.12
C ILE A 666 -22.89 4.75 -90.43
N ASN A 667 -23.10 6.07 -90.38
CA ASN A 667 -23.05 6.95 -91.55
C ASN A 667 -23.87 6.42 -92.76
N GLY A 668 -25.08 5.92 -92.50
CA GLY A 668 -25.99 5.39 -93.53
C GLY A 668 -25.68 3.97 -94.04
N LYS A 669 -24.65 3.29 -93.51
CA LYS A 669 -24.26 1.93 -93.91
C LYS A 669 -24.44 0.94 -92.77
N GLN A 670 -24.93 -0.27 -93.05
CA GLN A 670 -25.12 -1.32 -92.04
C GLN A 670 -23.89 -2.23 -91.88
N TYR A 671 -23.41 -2.37 -90.65
CA TYR A 671 -22.26 -3.19 -90.24
C TYR A 671 -22.66 -4.21 -89.18
N LYS A 672 -22.01 -5.38 -89.16
CA LYS A 672 -22.24 -6.43 -88.16
C LYS A 672 -20.97 -6.66 -87.35
N PHE A 673 -21.13 -6.83 -86.05
CA PHE A 673 -20.05 -7.01 -85.10
C PHE A 673 -20.20 -8.34 -84.37
N ASP A 674 -19.10 -9.09 -84.26
CA ASP A 674 -19.07 -10.38 -83.56
C ASP A 674 -19.09 -10.22 -82.02
N ALA A 675 -18.98 -11.32 -81.28
CA ALA A 675 -18.96 -11.31 -79.81
C ALA A 675 -17.76 -10.57 -79.23
N SER A 676 -16.64 -10.60 -79.93
CA SER A 676 -15.45 -9.83 -79.62
C SER A 676 -15.49 -8.44 -80.23
N GLY A 677 -16.66 -7.97 -80.69
CA GLY A 677 -16.95 -6.66 -81.28
C GLY A 677 -16.16 -6.31 -82.54
N ARG A 678 -15.49 -7.29 -83.15
CA ARG A 678 -14.82 -7.09 -84.44
C ARG A 678 -15.85 -6.97 -85.53
N ARG A 679 -15.65 -6.01 -86.43
CA ARG A 679 -16.45 -5.84 -87.64
C ARG A 679 -16.30 -7.09 -88.51
N ILE A 680 -17.41 -7.77 -88.79
CA ILE A 680 -17.45 -8.90 -89.73
C ILE A 680 -17.28 -8.35 -91.15
N THR A 681 -16.27 -8.86 -91.84
CA THR A 681 -15.97 -8.55 -93.24
C THR A 681 -16.35 -9.70 -94.13
N GLU A 682 -16.78 -9.39 -95.36
CA GLU A 682 -17.00 -10.31 -96.50
C GLU A 682 -17.85 -11.56 -96.26
N GLY A 683 -18.89 -11.73 -97.07
CA GLY A 683 -19.60 -13.00 -97.14
C GLY A 683 -21.10 -12.86 -97.35
N TRP A 684 -21.71 -13.99 -97.68
CA TRP A 684 -23.15 -14.12 -97.82
C TRP A 684 -23.80 -14.38 -96.46
N GLU A 685 -24.88 -13.67 -96.16
CA GLU A 685 -25.71 -13.96 -95.00
C GLU A 685 -27.20 -13.84 -95.33
N TYR A 686 -28.03 -14.49 -94.53
CA TYR A 686 -29.48 -14.34 -94.60
C TYR A 686 -29.94 -13.24 -93.64
N ILE A 687 -30.74 -12.30 -94.16
CA ILE A 687 -31.46 -11.30 -93.37
C ILE A 687 -32.94 -11.46 -93.70
N GLY A 688 -33.69 -12.05 -92.76
CA GLY A 688 -35.01 -12.61 -93.06
C GLY A 688 -34.90 -13.73 -94.09
N LYS A 689 -35.76 -13.72 -95.12
CA LYS A 689 -35.70 -14.68 -96.23
C LYS A 689 -34.67 -14.32 -97.32
N TYR A 690 -34.08 -13.13 -97.28
CA TYR A 690 -33.21 -12.63 -98.36
C TYR A 690 -31.75 -12.96 -98.09
N ARG A 691 -31.04 -13.40 -99.14
CA ARG A 691 -29.59 -13.55 -99.10
C ARG A 691 -28.95 -12.24 -99.53
N ARG A 692 -28.12 -11.67 -98.66
CA ARG A 692 -27.41 -10.40 -98.84
C ARG A 692 -25.91 -10.64 -98.76
N TYR A 693 -25.13 -9.70 -99.27
CA TYR A 693 -23.68 -9.79 -99.30
C TYR A 693 -23.05 -8.66 -98.50
N ARG A 694 -22.10 -8.97 -97.61
CA ARG A 694 -21.23 -7.98 -96.99
C ARG A 694 -20.01 -7.79 -97.87
N LYS A 695 -19.72 -6.53 -98.22
CA LYS A 695 -18.55 -6.17 -99.04
C LYS A 695 -17.24 -6.26 -98.22
N ALA A 696 -16.12 -6.12 -98.91
CA ALA A 696 -14.77 -5.96 -98.32
C ALA A 696 -14.71 -4.88 -97.24
N ASP A 697 -15.41 -3.77 -97.48
CA ASP A 697 -15.54 -2.66 -96.53
C ASP A 697 -16.47 -2.96 -95.33
N GLY A 698 -17.00 -4.18 -95.20
CA GLY A 698 -17.88 -4.64 -94.13
C GLY A 698 -19.33 -4.15 -94.20
N SER A 699 -19.64 -3.22 -95.11
CA SER A 699 -21.01 -2.70 -95.25
C SER A 699 -21.91 -3.68 -95.99
N LEU A 700 -23.16 -3.76 -95.56
CA LEU A 700 -24.18 -4.59 -96.20
C LEU A 700 -24.56 -4.02 -97.57
N MET A 701 -24.47 -4.85 -98.59
CA MET A 701 -25.05 -4.58 -99.89
C MET A 701 -26.48 -5.12 -99.89
N GLU A 702 -27.46 -4.22 -99.81
CA GLU A 702 -28.87 -4.61 -99.84
C GLU A 702 -29.24 -5.11 -101.23
N ASP A 703 -29.00 -4.33 -102.28
CA ASP A 703 -29.17 -4.79 -103.65
C ASP A 703 -27.93 -5.55 -104.14
N VAL A 704 -27.99 -6.88 -104.12
CA VAL A 704 -26.90 -7.75 -104.59
C VAL A 704 -27.04 -8.17 -106.05
N THR A 705 -28.01 -7.62 -106.79
CA THR A 705 -28.26 -8.05 -108.18
C THR A 705 -27.06 -7.84 -109.09
N SER A 706 -26.20 -6.85 -108.82
CA SER A 706 -24.99 -6.61 -109.60
C SER A 706 -23.87 -7.64 -109.38
N ILE A 707 -23.94 -8.47 -108.33
CA ILE A 707 -22.92 -9.49 -108.04
C ILE A 707 -23.14 -10.75 -108.90
N PHE A 708 -24.38 -11.04 -109.28
CA PHE A 708 -24.70 -12.22 -110.08
C PHE A 708 -24.59 -11.90 -111.58
N ASN A 709 -24.04 -12.85 -112.36
CA ASN A 709 -24.11 -12.82 -113.81
C ASN A 709 -25.59 -12.87 -114.26
N PRO A 710 -26.03 -12.16 -115.31
CA PRO A 710 -27.37 -12.29 -115.88
C PRO A 710 -27.86 -13.74 -116.04
N SER A 711 -26.99 -14.68 -116.44
CA SER A 711 -27.32 -16.09 -116.61
C SER A 711 -27.53 -16.87 -115.31
N SER A 712 -27.25 -16.25 -114.16
CA SER A 712 -27.36 -16.82 -112.81
C SER A 712 -28.44 -16.12 -111.96
N LYS A 713 -29.46 -15.55 -112.62
CA LYS A 713 -30.63 -14.93 -111.99
C LYS A 713 -31.93 -15.54 -112.53
N TYR A 714 -32.94 -15.65 -111.67
CA TYR A 714 -34.30 -16.03 -112.01
C TYR A 714 -35.26 -14.98 -111.43
N ILE A 715 -36.27 -14.58 -112.18
CA ILE A 715 -37.23 -13.56 -111.73
C ILE A 715 -38.59 -14.21 -111.58
N THR A 716 -39.26 -13.94 -110.48
CA THR A 716 -40.67 -14.28 -110.29
C THR A 716 -41.49 -13.01 -110.18
N VAL A 717 -42.71 -13.08 -110.71
CA VAL A 717 -43.68 -11.99 -110.64
C VAL A 717 -44.91 -12.51 -109.91
N ASP A 718 -45.14 -12.02 -108.69
CA ASP A 718 -46.38 -12.23 -107.97
C ASP A 718 -47.36 -11.10 -108.34
N ARG A 719 -48.24 -11.40 -109.31
CA ARG A 719 -49.24 -10.44 -109.80
C ARG A 719 -50.32 -10.11 -108.79
N THR A 720 -50.57 -10.99 -107.82
CA THR A 720 -51.59 -10.76 -106.77
C THR A 720 -51.11 -9.75 -105.73
N ARG A 721 -49.80 -9.66 -105.50
CA ARG A 721 -49.18 -8.76 -104.51
C ARG A 721 -48.41 -7.60 -105.12
N GLY A 722 -48.47 -7.40 -106.44
CA GLY A 722 -47.77 -6.31 -107.11
C GLY A 722 -46.25 -6.39 -106.94
N ARG A 723 -45.68 -7.60 -106.94
CA ARG A 723 -44.32 -7.82 -106.43
C ARG A 723 -43.46 -8.62 -107.40
N VAL A 724 -42.33 -8.05 -107.78
CA VAL A 724 -41.27 -8.76 -108.50
C VAL A 724 -40.19 -9.17 -107.51
N THR A 725 -39.76 -10.43 -107.56
CA THR A 725 -38.67 -10.94 -106.74
C THR A 725 -37.63 -11.61 -107.64
N ILE A 726 -36.39 -11.14 -107.52
CA ILE A 726 -35.24 -11.69 -108.20
C ILE A 726 -34.58 -12.70 -107.26
N TYR A 727 -34.32 -13.88 -107.79
CA TYR A 727 -33.67 -15.02 -107.16
C TYR A 727 -32.29 -15.25 -107.78
N GLY A 728 -31.29 -15.49 -106.94
CA GLY A 728 -29.94 -15.85 -107.38
C GLY A 728 -29.78 -17.37 -107.41
N TYR A 729 -28.91 -17.87 -108.28
CA TYR A 729 -28.53 -19.29 -108.30
C TYR A 729 -27.77 -19.67 -107.01
N ASN A 730 -28.22 -20.71 -106.32
CA ASN A 730 -27.56 -21.26 -105.15
C ASN A 730 -26.82 -22.56 -105.52
N SER A 731 -25.49 -22.48 -105.66
CA SER A 731 -24.66 -23.63 -106.04
C SER A 731 -24.70 -24.79 -105.04
N ALA A 732 -25.06 -24.54 -103.77
CA ALA A 732 -25.18 -25.58 -102.75
C ALA A 732 -26.46 -26.43 -102.89
N THR A 733 -27.56 -25.85 -103.41
CA THR A 733 -28.83 -26.57 -103.63
C THR A 733 -29.09 -26.86 -105.11
N GLY A 734 -28.24 -26.35 -106.01
CA GLY A 734 -28.40 -26.47 -107.46
C GLY A 734 -29.62 -25.74 -108.02
N SER A 735 -30.20 -24.79 -107.27
CA SER A 735 -31.51 -24.19 -107.57
C SER A 735 -31.54 -22.67 -107.45
N TYR A 736 -32.53 -22.05 -108.08
CA TYR A 736 -32.83 -20.61 -108.05
C TYR A 736 -33.86 -20.27 -106.96
N ASP A 737 -33.60 -20.73 -105.75
CA ASP A 737 -34.52 -20.68 -104.60
C ASP A 737 -34.24 -19.53 -103.62
N THR A 738 -33.15 -18.80 -103.84
CA THR A 738 -32.64 -17.79 -102.91
C THR A 738 -33.06 -16.38 -103.36
N PRO A 739 -34.02 -15.70 -102.70
CA PRO A 739 -34.43 -14.36 -103.10
C PRO A 739 -33.35 -13.34 -102.72
N ILE A 740 -32.93 -12.51 -103.68
CA ILE A 740 -31.81 -11.57 -103.57
C ILE A 740 -32.21 -10.10 -103.74
N LYS A 741 -33.35 -9.81 -104.37
CA LYS A 741 -33.97 -8.49 -104.40
C LYS A 741 -35.47 -8.65 -104.57
N SER A 742 -36.24 -7.75 -103.98
CA SER A 742 -37.67 -7.65 -104.27
C SER A 742 -38.09 -6.20 -104.33
N MET A 743 -38.97 -5.91 -105.28
CA MET A 743 -39.50 -4.59 -105.56
C MET A 743 -41.02 -4.68 -105.71
N ILE A 744 -41.71 -3.67 -105.18
CA ILE A 744 -43.14 -3.47 -105.40
C ILE A 744 -43.24 -2.60 -106.65
N CYS A 745 -43.98 -3.07 -107.64
CA CYS A 745 -44.23 -2.33 -108.86
C CYS A 745 -45.59 -2.71 -109.46
N SER A 746 -46.08 -1.91 -110.40
CA SER A 746 -47.23 -2.30 -111.20
C SER A 746 -46.82 -3.45 -112.12
N VAL A 747 -47.51 -4.59 -112.00
CA VAL A 747 -47.19 -5.86 -112.69
C VAL A 747 -48.27 -6.27 -113.70
N GLY A 748 -49.11 -5.32 -114.12
CA GLY A 748 -50.24 -5.56 -115.02
C GLY A 748 -51.42 -6.27 -114.36
N ASN A 749 -52.51 -6.45 -115.10
CA ASN A 749 -53.75 -7.05 -114.58
C ASN A 749 -53.55 -8.51 -114.13
N PRO A 750 -54.17 -8.95 -113.02
CA PRO A 750 -54.07 -10.33 -112.54
C PRO A 750 -54.78 -11.27 -113.52
N ILE A 751 -54.06 -12.25 -114.07
CA ILE A 751 -54.62 -13.31 -114.92
C ILE A 751 -54.76 -14.57 -114.07
N SER A 752 -55.90 -15.25 -114.16
CA SER A 752 -56.35 -16.35 -113.28
C SER A 752 -55.66 -17.71 -113.49
N THR A 753 -54.44 -17.75 -114.02
CA THR A 753 -53.67 -18.99 -114.23
C THR A 753 -52.16 -18.74 -114.06
N LEU A 754 -51.50 -19.56 -113.25
CA LEU A 754 -50.05 -19.55 -113.02
C LEU A 754 -49.31 -19.85 -114.34
N GLN A 755 -48.81 -18.83 -115.02
CA GLN A 755 -47.82 -18.98 -116.08
C GLN A 755 -46.43 -18.66 -115.50
N GLN A 756 -45.58 -19.68 -115.38
CA GLN A 756 -44.14 -19.53 -115.17
C GLN A 756 -43.50 -19.05 -116.47
N GLU A 757 -43.36 -17.74 -116.66
CA GLU A 757 -42.61 -17.20 -117.79
C GLU A 757 -41.10 -17.40 -117.56
N HIS A 758 -40.49 -18.24 -118.39
CA HIS A 758 -39.05 -18.40 -118.49
C HIS A 758 -38.45 -17.30 -119.36
N ILE A 759 -37.84 -16.29 -118.77
CA ILE A 759 -37.00 -15.35 -119.50
C ILE A 759 -35.55 -15.82 -119.35
N LYS A 760 -35.04 -16.57 -120.33
CA LYS A 760 -33.59 -16.79 -120.53
C LYS A 760 -33.07 -15.64 -121.41
N SER A 761 -32.12 -14.85 -120.93
CA SER A 761 -31.42 -13.88 -121.79
C SER A 761 -30.46 -14.61 -122.74
N ALA A 762 -30.67 -14.48 -124.04
CA ALA A 762 -29.69 -14.84 -125.06
C ALA A 762 -28.53 -13.81 -125.03
N GLY A 763 -27.30 -14.29 -125.14
CA GLY A 763 -26.09 -13.48 -124.94
C GLY A 763 -25.57 -12.77 -126.19
N SER A 764 -24.74 -11.75 -125.93
CA SER A 764 -23.52 -11.39 -126.66
C SER A 764 -22.56 -10.76 -125.67
#